data_AF-A0A386HQY8-F1
#
_entry.id   AF-A0A386HQY8-F1
#
_cell.length_a   1.000
_cell.length_b   1.000
_cell.length_c   1.000
_cell.angle_alpha   90.00
_cell.angle_beta   90.00
_cell.angle_gamma   90.00
#
_symmetry.space_group_name_H-M   'P 1'
#
loop_
_entity.id
_entity.type
_entity.pdbx_description
1 polymer ?
#
loop_
_entity_poly.entity_id
_entity_poly.type
_entity_poly.pdbx_seq_one_letter_code
_entity_poly.pdbx_strand_id
1 'polypeptide(L)'
;MKKILVYISCLSLIFTNAAGQEAPKGLNDYLFSIYYQQRVTHFRTLPKKQGQIIFLGNSITDGAEWDELFNNDPDIINRGISGDITAGVLNRLDEVVNRKPSKIFLLIGTNDLARGIKPDSIEKNIFLIARIIHKNTPKTQLYIQSITPVNSYYKKFGDHTGNSEAIKEINTVLKVNAEKYQYTYINIHSLLATEDDKFNVHLTNDGLHLKGEAYEIWKHKIYSYVYDLQTKPALLPMPQKLSWHHDFFPLYKCGSIIIANDSLKKIAVDLQKIIAINGYNIPIGKKNNSALAIILKIEKVNAAMLPEEAYKLVVDSNKIILSANTLHGLFNGVQTLRQLMRDKSIVEGCEIHDWPAFAWRGYMVDVGRNYQSMDLLRQQINIMASLKLNIFHFHLTEDVAWRLQIKGFPQLTEAKNMTRNQGMFYTEDNLNELINYCKKRFITLVPEIDMPGHSAAFKRAMGYDMQSDSGVNTMKEILTEICDTYAIPYIHIGADEVKIFNRSFLPQMIALIESKGKKVIGWDPGGEFTPSVIRQLWKARTGKMVDDSRFQQIDSRNLYINHMDAEESVVSIFNHEICDTKAGDKNNLGGTLCLWNDRRLNAGEENLTQNPVYPAMLAFAERTWQGGGYDTDNNVSLSDTNSQEYKAFSTFENRLIDIKKEFFSQLPFPYVKQSNIHWQLIGPYDNGGDLSKSFAPERGDFNFEKTKNSVDVNGATIILRHFWDPAVKGILDNPKKNTTYYAYSKYWSDIDTTALMWIGFYDFSRSTATATPKENTWNNLQSRIWVNDRIIAPPHWQRAGQEGNSEIPYVDENYYFRKPAIVHLKKGWNKILVKAPIGRFASDIWYAPNKWMFTAVFVQQEKGSKNMQTSASVTE
;
A
#
# COMPACT_ATOMS: atom_id res chain seq x y z
N MET A 1 37.38 25.50 -58.63
CA MET A 1 38.68 26.18 -58.42
C MET A 1 38.59 27.06 -57.18
N LYS A 2 39.41 26.72 -56.17
CA LYS A 2 39.99 27.53 -55.08
C LYS A 2 39.11 28.32 -54.10
N LYS A 3 39.22 27.84 -52.85
CA LYS A 3 39.22 28.51 -51.52
C LYS A 3 37.89 28.62 -50.74
N ILE A 4 37.44 27.47 -50.24
CA ILE A 4 36.75 27.32 -48.94
C ILE A 4 37.74 26.60 -48.01
N LEU A 5 38.46 27.34 -47.16
CA LEU A 5 39.37 26.76 -46.17
C LEU A 5 39.83 27.78 -45.12
N VAL A 6 38.91 28.40 -44.38
CA VAL A 6 39.18 28.97 -43.05
C VAL A 6 37.86 28.98 -42.29
N TYR A 7 37.67 28.06 -41.34
CA TYR A 7 36.81 28.13 -40.13
C TYR A 7 36.64 26.73 -39.47
N ILE A 8 37.68 25.89 -39.52
CA ILE A 8 37.78 24.66 -38.73
C ILE A 8 39.12 24.71 -37.97
N SER A 9 39.24 25.63 -37.01
CA SER A 9 40.46 25.73 -36.18
C SER A 9 40.26 26.45 -34.82
N CYS A 10 39.10 26.34 -34.18
CA CYS A 10 38.88 26.94 -32.84
C CYS A 10 38.15 26.04 -31.83
N LEU A 11 38.23 24.71 -31.97
CA LEU A 11 37.59 23.77 -31.03
C LEU A 11 38.55 22.73 -30.43
N SER A 12 39.85 22.97 -30.53
CA SER A 12 40.90 22.10 -30.01
C SER A 12 41.97 22.93 -29.30
N LEU A 13 41.60 23.57 -28.18
CA LEU A 13 42.48 24.04 -27.11
C LEU A 13 41.60 24.86 -26.16
N ILE A 14 41.23 24.26 -25.02
CA ILE A 14 41.06 24.85 -23.68
C ILE A 14 40.55 23.69 -22.80
N PHE A 15 41.49 22.95 -22.23
CA PHE A 15 41.25 22.13 -21.05
C PHE A 15 42.43 22.42 -20.11
N THR A 16 42.23 23.41 -19.23
CA THR A 16 42.89 23.55 -17.92
C THR A 16 42.35 24.84 -17.29
N ASN A 17 41.26 24.73 -16.52
CA ASN A 17 41.03 25.41 -15.23
C ASN A 17 39.54 25.40 -14.89
N ALA A 18 39.24 24.79 -13.74
CA ALA A 18 37.92 24.72 -13.14
C ALA A 18 37.60 26.07 -12.45
N ALA A 19 36.85 26.92 -13.14
CA ALA A 19 36.05 27.98 -12.56
C ALA A 19 34.82 28.18 -13.47
N GLY A 20 33.65 28.40 -12.89
CA GLY A 20 32.34 28.18 -13.52
C GLY A 20 32.18 28.81 -14.90
N GLN A 21 32.06 27.98 -15.94
CA GLN A 21 31.44 28.39 -17.19
C GLN A 21 29.93 28.46 -16.97
N GLU A 22 29.42 29.70 -16.91
CA GLU A 22 28.04 30.01 -17.25
C GLU A 22 27.79 29.59 -18.71
N ALA A 23 26.58 29.10 -19.00
CA ALA A 23 26.14 28.88 -20.38
C ALA A 23 26.25 30.21 -21.17
N PRO A 24 26.63 30.19 -22.46
CA PRO A 24 26.75 31.41 -23.25
C PRO A 24 25.45 32.21 -23.21
N LYS A 25 25.51 33.47 -22.75
CA LYS A 25 24.38 34.41 -22.85
C LYS A 25 24.14 34.74 -24.32
N GLY A 26 23.00 34.27 -24.85
CA GLY A 26 22.43 34.72 -26.11
C GLY A 26 23.12 34.16 -27.36
N LEU A 27 22.80 32.93 -27.74
CA LEU A 27 22.87 32.55 -29.16
C LEU A 27 21.89 33.47 -29.91
N ASN A 28 22.38 34.23 -30.88
CA ASN A 28 21.59 35.19 -31.66
C ASN A 28 20.27 34.54 -32.11
N ASP A 29 19.13 35.17 -31.79
CA ASP A 29 17.78 34.61 -31.96
C ASP A 29 17.47 34.12 -33.38
N TYR A 30 18.20 34.61 -34.40
CA TYR A 30 18.13 34.15 -35.80
C TYR A 30 18.49 32.67 -36.02
N LEU A 31 19.17 32.01 -35.06
CA LEU A 31 19.55 30.59 -35.16
C LEU A 31 18.38 29.62 -34.88
N PHE A 32 17.28 30.12 -34.31
CA PHE A 32 16.13 29.32 -33.90
C PHE A 32 14.85 29.76 -34.62
N SER A 33 13.86 28.86 -34.71
CA SER A 33 12.60 29.16 -35.38
C SER A 33 11.80 30.24 -34.63
N ILE A 34 10.93 30.96 -35.34
CA ILE A 34 9.99 31.91 -34.71
C ILE A 34 9.16 31.21 -33.62
N TYR A 35 8.72 29.98 -33.90
CA TYR A 35 8.00 29.17 -32.91
C TYR A 35 8.83 28.87 -31.66
N TYR A 36 10.13 28.58 -31.81
CA TYR A 36 11.02 28.43 -30.65
C TYR A 36 11.08 29.69 -29.80
N GLN A 37 11.28 30.87 -30.42
CA GLN A 37 11.34 32.14 -29.70
C GLN A 37 10.03 32.41 -28.95
N GLN A 38 8.88 32.16 -29.58
CA GLN A 38 7.56 32.28 -28.96
C GLN A 38 7.42 31.34 -27.75
N ARG A 39 7.79 30.07 -27.88
CA ARG A 39 7.64 29.09 -26.79
C ARG A 39 8.58 29.38 -25.63
N VAL A 40 9.84 29.74 -25.90
CA VAL A 40 10.81 30.08 -24.85
C VAL A 40 10.36 31.32 -24.06
N THR A 41 9.94 32.37 -24.75
CA THR A 41 9.42 33.58 -24.08
C THR A 41 8.19 33.25 -23.25
N HIS A 42 7.26 32.47 -23.78
CA HIS A 42 6.09 32.02 -23.04
C HIS A 42 6.46 31.19 -21.79
N PHE A 43 7.28 30.15 -21.91
CA PHE A 43 7.71 29.31 -20.78
C PHE A 43 8.42 30.11 -19.68
N ARG A 44 9.23 31.13 -20.06
CA ARG A 44 9.89 32.03 -19.10
C ARG A 44 8.90 32.94 -18.36
N THR A 45 7.74 33.26 -18.94
CA THR A 45 6.67 34.05 -18.30
C THR A 45 5.74 33.23 -17.41
N LEU A 46 5.64 31.92 -17.63
CA LEU A 46 4.75 31.06 -16.84
C LEU A 46 5.21 30.93 -15.37
N PRO A 47 4.26 30.81 -14.41
CA PRO A 47 4.59 30.58 -13.01
C PRO A 47 5.54 29.39 -12.81
N LYS A 48 6.49 29.54 -11.89
CA LYS A 48 7.48 28.51 -11.55
C LYS A 48 7.06 27.80 -10.27
N LYS A 49 6.66 26.53 -10.38
CA LYS A 49 6.36 25.66 -9.23
C LYS A 49 7.50 24.64 -9.10
N GLN A 50 8.01 24.48 -7.87
CA GLN A 50 9.07 23.51 -7.59
C GLN A 50 8.55 22.07 -7.58
N GLY A 51 9.39 21.11 -7.94
CA GLY A 51 9.06 19.69 -7.89
C GLY A 51 8.17 19.17 -9.03
N GLN A 52 7.87 20.00 -10.03
CA GLN A 52 7.15 19.56 -11.24
C GLN A 52 7.93 18.49 -12.02
N ILE A 53 7.21 17.65 -12.77
CA ILE A 53 7.73 16.66 -13.71
C ILE A 53 7.73 17.29 -15.11
N ILE A 54 8.88 17.29 -15.78
CA ILE A 54 9.06 18.01 -17.04
C ILE A 54 9.30 17.04 -18.20
N PHE A 55 8.48 17.16 -19.24
CA PHE A 55 8.72 16.54 -20.53
C PHE A 55 9.49 17.52 -21.43
N LEU A 56 10.78 17.25 -21.67
CA LEU A 56 11.70 18.15 -22.37
C LEU A 56 12.13 17.58 -23.73
N GLY A 57 11.89 18.30 -24.81
CA GLY A 57 12.26 17.81 -26.13
C GLY A 57 11.85 18.68 -27.31
N ASN A 58 11.66 18.05 -28.46
CA ASN A 58 11.32 18.68 -29.74
C ASN A 58 9.81 18.58 -30.08
N SER A 59 9.45 18.58 -31.37
CA SER A 59 8.07 18.45 -31.87
C SER A 59 7.37 17.18 -31.39
N ILE A 60 8.11 16.08 -31.22
CA ILE A 60 7.56 14.82 -30.71
C ILE A 60 7.12 14.95 -29.26
N THR A 61 7.82 15.78 -28.46
CA THR A 61 7.41 16.07 -27.08
C THR A 61 6.36 17.18 -27.02
N ASP A 62 6.46 18.19 -27.89
CA ASP A 62 5.54 19.33 -27.97
C ASP A 62 4.13 18.89 -28.36
N GLY A 63 3.99 17.87 -29.21
CA GLY A 63 2.71 17.42 -29.75
C GLY A 63 1.81 16.58 -28.82
N ALA A 64 2.13 16.48 -27.53
CA ALA A 64 1.34 15.73 -26.54
C ALA A 64 0.81 16.61 -25.42
N GLU A 65 -0.44 16.35 -25.03
CA GLU A 65 -1.07 16.91 -23.83
C GLU A 65 -0.70 16.03 -22.62
N TRP A 66 0.52 16.19 -22.11
CA TRP A 66 1.10 15.29 -21.11
C TRP A 66 0.32 15.22 -19.80
N ASP A 67 -0.15 16.34 -19.28
CA ASP A 67 -0.97 16.38 -18.08
C ASP A 67 -2.29 15.61 -18.27
N GLU A 68 -3.01 15.84 -19.38
CA GLU A 68 -4.24 15.10 -19.71
C GLU A 68 -3.98 13.60 -19.85
N LEU A 69 -2.91 13.21 -20.56
CA LEU A 69 -2.50 11.81 -20.71
C LEU A 69 -2.26 11.13 -19.35
N PHE A 70 -1.77 11.88 -18.36
CA PHE A 70 -1.51 11.42 -17.01
C PHE A 70 -2.65 11.78 -16.02
N ASN A 71 -3.90 11.80 -16.49
CA ASN A 71 -5.11 12.04 -15.68
C ASN A 71 -5.19 13.43 -15.05
N ASN A 72 -4.80 14.46 -15.81
CA ASN A 72 -4.77 15.86 -15.37
C ASN A 72 -3.88 16.07 -14.14
N ASP A 73 -2.74 15.38 -14.06
CA ASP A 73 -1.77 15.59 -12.97
C ASP A 73 -1.19 17.02 -13.08
N PRO A 74 -1.49 17.93 -12.14
CA PRO A 74 -1.08 19.33 -12.22
C PRO A 74 0.41 19.56 -11.99
N ASP A 75 1.16 18.51 -11.59
CA ASP A 75 2.61 18.57 -11.43
C ASP A 75 3.35 18.22 -12.73
N ILE A 76 2.67 17.72 -13.77
CA ILE A 76 3.26 17.40 -15.07
C ILE A 76 3.16 18.59 -16.02
N ILE A 77 4.27 18.94 -16.70
CA ILE A 77 4.29 20.04 -17.68
C ILE A 77 5.03 19.67 -18.96
N ASN A 78 4.52 20.18 -20.09
CA ASN A 78 5.16 20.08 -21.39
C ASN A 78 6.20 21.21 -21.58
N ARG A 79 7.44 20.85 -21.93
CA ARG A 79 8.53 21.76 -22.33
C ARG A 79 9.17 21.32 -23.66
N GLY A 80 8.40 20.62 -24.49
CA GLY A 80 8.69 20.40 -25.90
C GLY A 80 8.60 21.68 -26.72
N ILE A 81 9.40 21.77 -27.79
CA ILE A 81 9.30 22.84 -28.77
C ILE A 81 9.48 22.24 -30.18
N SER A 82 8.50 22.43 -31.05
CA SER A 82 8.61 22.02 -32.46
C SER A 82 9.85 22.57 -33.17
N GLY A 83 10.56 21.69 -33.87
CA GLY A 83 11.81 22.01 -34.58
C GLY A 83 13.06 22.22 -33.71
N ASP A 84 12.94 22.07 -32.38
CA ASP A 84 14.07 22.25 -31.45
C ASP A 84 15.16 21.18 -31.67
N ILE A 85 16.40 21.58 -31.39
CA ILE A 85 17.62 20.77 -31.52
C ILE A 85 18.36 20.77 -30.18
N THR A 86 19.38 19.92 -30.02
CA THR A 86 20.15 19.87 -28.77
C THR A 86 20.73 21.23 -28.35
N ALA A 87 21.19 22.05 -29.30
CA ALA A 87 21.67 23.41 -29.04
C ALA A 87 20.57 24.37 -28.55
N GLY A 88 19.34 24.20 -29.02
CA GLY A 88 18.21 25.03 -28.59
C GLY A 88 17.74 24.68 -27.18
N VAL A 89 17.74 23.38 -26.81
CA VAL A 89 17.52 22.96 -25.42
C VAL A 89 18.59 23.54 -24.49
N LEU A 90 19.88 23.50 -24.88
CA LEU A 90 20.97 24.12 -24.11
C LEU A 90 20.75 25.63 -23.90
N ASN A 91 20.29 26.35 -24.92
CA ASN A 91 20.05 27.79 -24.87
C ASN A 91 18.89 28.22 -23.94
N ARG A 92 17.94 27.32 -23.65
CA ARG A 92 16.78 27.58 -22.78
C ARG A 92 16.80 26.78 -21.48
N LEU A 93 17.89 26.07 -21.21
CA LEU A 93 17.95 25.12 -20.09
C LEU A 93 17.82 25.81 -18.73
N ASP A 94 18.17 27.10 -18.66
CA ASP A 94 17.95 27.97 -17.50
C ASP A 94 16.48 27.98 -17.05
N GLU A 95 15.53 28.04 -17.98
CA GLU A 95 14.09 28.04 -17.67
C GLU A 95 13.64 26.74 -17.02
N VAL A 96 14.26 25.63 -17.40
CA VAL A 96 13.97 24.28 -16.87
C VAL A 96 14.58 24.09 -15.49
N VAL A 97 15.90 24.31 -15.35
CA VAL A 97 16.61 24.03 -14.08
C VAL A 97 16.21 24.99 -12.96
N ASN A 98 15.82 26.22 -13.29
CA ASN A 98 15.34 27.18 -12.28
C ASN A 98 14.01 26.75 -11.63
N ARG A 99 13.28 25.79 -12.21
CA ARG A 99 12.07 25.20 -11.61
C ARG A 99 12.39 24.14 -10.57
N LYS A 100 13.63 23.65 -10.44
CA LYS A 100 14.00 22.53 -9.54
C LYS A 100 13.02 21.34 -9.70
N PRO A 101 12.90 20.78 -10.91
CA PRO A 101 11.95 19.70 -11.18
C PRO A 101 12.28 18.45 -10.36
N SER A 102 11.27 17.67 -10.03
CA SER A 102 11.48 16.35 -9.40
C SER A 102 12.01 15.36 -10.44
N LYS A 103 11.51 15.42 -11.67
CA LYS A 103 11.84 14.51 -12.77
C LYS A 103 11.92 15.25 -14.10
N ILE A 104 12.82 14.82 -14.98
CA ILE A 104 12.89 15.28 -16.37
C ILE A 104 12.93 14.06 -17.30
N PHE A 105 12.06 14.06 -18.30
CA PHE A 105 12.03 13.09 -19.40
C PHE A 105 12.56 13.78 -20.66
N LEU A 106 13.80 13.46 -21.07
CA LEU A 106 14.50 14.11 -22.17
C LEU A 106 14.46 13.27 -23.44
N LEU A 107 13.87 13.80 -24.52
CA LEU A 107 13.90 13.23 -25.88
C LEU A 107 14.27 14.31 -26.89
N ILE A 108 15.44 14.21 -27.51
CA ILE A 108 15.96 15.22 -28.46
C ILE A 108 16.97 14.58 -29.43
N GLY A 109 17.21 15.21 -30.59
CA GLY A 109 18.23 14.78 -31.56
C GLY A 109 17.73 14.52 -32.99
N THR A 110 16.43 14.26 -33.17
CA THR A 110 15.87 13.97 -34.51
C THR A 110 16.04 15.12 -35.50
N ASN A 111 15.88 16.37 -35.03
CA ASN A 111 16.05 17.55 -35.87
C ASN A 111 17.52 17.90 -36.11
N ASP A 112 18.41 17.52 -35.19
CA ASP A 112 19.86 17.69 -35.36
C ASP A 112 20.35 16.84 -36.55
N LEU A 113 19.91 15.58 -36.61
CA LEU A 113 20.19 14.68 -37.75
C LEU A 113 19.68 15.25 -39.07
N ALA A 114 18.45 15.76 -39.10
CA ALA A 114 17.89 16.39 -40.30
C ALA A 114 18.65 17.65 -40.75
N ARG A 115 19.42 18.28 -39.85
CA ARG A 115 20.32 19.40 -40.16
C ARG A 115 21.76 18.96 -40.46
N GLY A 116 22.00 17.65 -40.61
CA GLY A 116 23.32 17.09 -40.94
C GLY A 116 24.32 17.11 -39.77
N ILE A 117 23.86 17.29 -38.52
CA ILE A 117 24.73 17.21 -37.35
C ILE A 117 25.10 15.75 -37.10
N LYS A 118 26.39 15.48 -36.88
CA LYS A 118 26.90 14.12 -36.68
C LYS A 118 26.41 13.50 -35.36
N PRO A 119 26.11 12.19 -35.32
CA PRO A 119 25.74 11.43 -34.12
C PRO A 119 26.55 11.77 -32.86
N ASP A 120 27.88 11.72 -32.94
CA ASP A 120 28.79 12.06 -31.83
C ASP A 120 28.58 13.46 -31.25
N SER A 121 28.18 14.44 -32.06
CA SER A 121 27.95 15.81 -31.59
C SER A 121 26.62 15.92 -30.87
N ILE A 122 25.60 15.23 -31.36
CA ILE A 122 24.26 15.15 -30.74
C ILE A 122 24.37 14.50 -29.36
N GLU A 123 25.07 13.37 -29.30
CA GLU A 123 25.33 12.62 -28.08
C GLU A 123 26.07 13.47 -27.03
N LYS A 124 27.17 14.12 -27.41
CA LYS A 124 27.90 15.06 -26.53
C LYS A 124 26.99 16.17 -25.99
N ASN A 125 26.11 16.72 -26.82
CA ASN A 125 25.19 17.76 -26.37
C ASN A 125 24.13 17.24 -25.40
N ILE A 126 23.58 16.05 -25.62
CA ILE A 126 22.62 15.41 -24.70
C ILE A 126 23.24 15.21 -23.32
N PHE A 127 24.48 14.71 -23.25
CA PHE A 127 25.16 14.54 -21.96
C PHE A 127 25.67 15.85 -21.35
N LEU A 128 25.88 16.90 -22.16
CA LEU A 128 26.09 18.25 -21.65
C LEU A 128 24.82 18.81 -20.99
N ILE A 129 23.65 18.63 -21.62
CA ILE A 129 22.34 18.97 -21.01
C ILE A 129 22.18 18.24 -19.68
N ALA A 130 22.41 16.92 -19.67
CA ALA A 130 22.32 16.10 -18.46
C ALA A 130 23.24 16.61 -17.34
N ARG A 131 24.49 16.94 -17.67
CA ARG A 131 25.46 17.50 -16.72
C ARG A 131 25.01 18.85 -16.16
N ILE A 132 24.45 19.73 -16.98
CA ILE A 132 23.96 21.05 -16.52
C ILE A 132 22.74 20.87 -15.61
N ILE A 133 21.81 19.98 -15.95
CA ILE A 133 20.67 19.64 -15.09
C ILE A 133 21.19 19.14 -13.73
N HIS A 134 22.02 18.11 -13.72
CA HIS A 134 22.55 17.54 -12.48
C HIS A 134 23.30 18.58 -11.63
N LYS A 135 24.09 19.46 -12.25
CA LYS A 135 24.81 20.54 -11.57
C LYS A 135 23.87 21.54 -10.87
N ASN A 136 22.77 21.93 -11.52
CA ASN A 136 21.88 22.98 -11.00
C ASN A 136 20.77 22.42 -10.11
N THR A 137 20.31 21.19 -10.38
CA THR A 137 19.20 20.53 -9.68
C THR A 137 19.57 19.08 -9.37
N PRO A 138 20.52 18.83 -8.45
CA PRO A 138 21.09 17.49 -8.23
C PRO A 138 20.09 16.43 -7.76
N LYS A 139 18.93 16.84 -7.23
CA LYS A 139 17.83 15.94 -6.82
C LYS A 139 16.89 15.53 -7.96
N THR A 140 17.00 16.15 -9.13
CA THR A 140 16.15 15.84 -10.27
C THR A 140 16.52 14.47 -10.82
N GLN A 141 15.55 13.55 -10.88
CA GLN A 141 15.73 12.29 -11.59
C GLN A 141 15.64 12.54 -13.10
N LEU A 142 16.70 12.23 -13.84
CA LEU A 142 16.77 12.45 -15.29
C LEU A 142 16.62 11.13 -16.03
N TYR A 143 15.64 11.06 -16.92
CA TYR A 143 15.38 9.94 -17.81
C TYR A 143 15.75 10.35 -19.25
N ILE A 144 16.78 9.72 -19.80
CA ILE A 144 17.20 9.90 -21.20
C ILE A 144 16.43 8.91 -22.06
N GLN A 145 15.71 9.40 -23.06
CA GLN A 145 14.87 8.56 -23.90
C GLN A 145 15.50 8.36 -25.27
N SER A 146 15.32 7.17 -25.83
CA SER A 146 15.69 6.86 -27.22
C SER A 146 15.03 7.84 -28.19
N ILE A 147 15.76 8.25 -29.23
CA ILE A 147 15.16 8.90 -30.40
C ILE A 147 14.20 7.91 -31.08
N THR A 148 12.99 8.35 -31.41
CA THR A 148 11.94 7.53 -32.03
C THR A 148 12.34 7.04 -33.42
N PRO A 149 11.79 5.92 -33.91
CA PRO A 149 12.02 5.47 -35.28
C PRO A 149 11.46 6.47 -36.29
N VAL A 150 11.91 6.32 -37.54
CA VAL A 150 11.38 7.07 -38.70
C VAL A 150 11.03 6.11 -39.84
N ASN A 151 10.17 6.56 -40.77
CA ASN A 151 9.77 5.76 -41.92
C ASN A 151 9.50 6.63 -43.15
N SER A 152 10.21 6.37 -44.25
CA SER A 152 10.08 7.12 -45.51
C SER A 152 8.82 6.76 -46.34
N TYR A 153 7.97 5.83 -45.86
CA TYR A 153 6.75 5.38 -46.53
C TYR A 153 5.87 6.54 -47.06
N TYR A 154 5.71 7.60 -46.27
CA TYR A 154 4.86 8.75 -46.60
C TYR A 154 5.52 9.77 -47.54
N LYS A 155 6.82 9.63 -47.83
CA LYS A 155 7.60 10.59 -48.63
C LYS A 155 7.52 12.04 -48.10
N LYS A 156 7.39 12.20 -46.78
CA LYS A 156 7.43 13.48 -46.07
C LYS A 156 8.67 13.54 -45.20
N PHE A 157 9.13 14.76 -44.91
CA PHE A 157 10.31 15.01 -44.06
C PHE A 157 11.51 14.15 -44.47
N GLY A 158 11.88 14.18 -45.76
CA GLY A 158 12.93 13.30 -46.31
C GLY A 158 14.26 13.41 -45.58
N ASP A 159 14.63 14.64 -45.19
CA ASP A 159 15.84 14.92 -44.41
C ASP A 159 15.80 14.29 -43.02
N HIS A 160 14.62 13.99 -42.47
CA HIS A 160 14.46 13.28 -41.20
C HIS A 160 14.36 11.76 -41.42
N THR A 161 13.47 11.35 -42.32
CA THR A 161 13.07 9.94 -42.52
C THR A 161 14.13 9.09 -43.22
N GLY A 162 15.20 9.71 -43.74
CA GLY A 162 16.40 9.03 -44.22
C GLY A 162 17.41 8.61 -43.14
N ASN A 163 17.23 9.00 -41.87
CA ASN A 163 18.25 8.83 -40.82
C ASN A 163 18.09 7.59 -39.93
N SER A 164 17.35 6.55 -40.34
CA SER A 164 17.10 5.37 -39.48
C SER A 164 18.40 4.77 -38.90
N GLU A 165 19.45 4.66 -39.70
CA GLU A 165 20.72 4.06 -39.25
C GLU A 165 21.47 4.95 -38.24
N ALA A 166 21.49 6.27 -38.48
CA ALA A 166 22.08 7.22 -37.54
C ALA A 166 21.29 7.28 -36.22
N ILE A 167 19.97 7.10 -36.26
CA ILE A 167 19.12 6.99 -35.06
C ILE A 167 19.51 5.75 -34.24
N LYS A 168 19.70 4.59 -34.89
CA LYS A 168 20.16 3.37 -34.22
C LYS A 168 21.53 3.56 -33.55
N GLU A 169 22.46 4.19 -34.27
CA GLU A 169 23.80 4.52 -33.77
C GLU A 169 23.69 5.37 -32.50
N ILE A 170 22.96 6.50 -32.56
CA ILE A 170 22.77 7.38 -31.39
C ILE A 170 22.11 6.63 -30.24
N ASN A 171 21.02 5.89 -30.48
CA ASN A 171 20.31 5.16 -29.42
C ASN A 171 21.21 4.13 -28.72
N THR A 172 22.09 3.47 -29.47
CA THR A 172 23.08 2.55 -28.91
C THR A 172 24.04 3.27 -27.98
N VAL A 173 24.59 4.41 -28.40
CA VAL A 173 25.53 5.19 -27.58
C VAL A 173 24.82 5.84 -26.38
N LEU A 174 23.60 6.35 -26.54
CA LEU A 174 22.79 6.90 -25.44
C LEU A 174 22.57 5.88 -24.34
N LYS A 175 22.22 4.63 -24.70
CA LYS A 175 22.08 3.55 -23.73
C LYS A 175 23.37 3.32 -22.95
N VAL A 176 24.48 3.10 -23.66
CA VAL A 176 25.79 2.81 -23.05
C VAL A 176 26.25 3.95 -22.14
N ASN A 177 26.13 5.20 -22.60
CA ASN A 177 26.61 6.34 -21.84
C ASN A 177 25.67 6.75 -20.71
N ALA A 178 24.36 6.53 -20.82
CA ALA A 178 23.45 6.71 -19.70
C ALA A 178 23.82 5.77 -18.55
N GLU A 179 24.04 4.49 -18.83
CA GLU A 179 24.51 3.50 -17.85
C GLU A 179 25.86 3.92 -17.23
N LYS A 180 26.84 4.31 -18.07
CA LYS A 180 28.16 4.78 -17.63
C LYS A 180 28.09 5.98 -16.70
N TYR A 181 27.17 6.92 -16.94
CA TYR A 181 27.00 8.14 -16.15
C TYR A 181 25.88 8.04 -15.12
N GLN A 182 25.36 6.84 -14.86
CA GLN A 182 24.31 6.57 -13.86
C GLN A 182 22.99 7.32 -14.10
N TYR A 183 22.63 7.58 -15.36
CA TYR A 183 21.31 8.02 -15.76
C TYR A 183 20.44 6.83 -16.18
N THR A 184 19.12 6.96 -16.05
CA THR A 184 18.18 5.94 -16.56
C THR A 184 17.92 6.16 -18.05
N TYR A 185 18.20 5.15 -18.87
CA TYR A 185 17.83 5.12 -20.29
C TYR A 185 16.49 4.41 -20.48
N ILE A 186 15.56 5.03 -21.21
CA ILE A 186 14.26 4.45 -21.56
C ILE A 186 14.18 4.28 -23.07
N ASN A 187 14.08 3.02 -23.51
CA ASN A 187 13.89 2.69 -24.93
C ASN A 187 12.40 2.74 -25.30
N ILE A 188 12.00 3.84 -25.94
CA ILE A 188 10.69 4.03 -26.57
C ILE A 188 10.73 3.58 -28.03
N HIS A 189 11.90 3.67 -28.68
CA HIS A 189 12.07 3.39 -30.10
C HIS A 189 11.54 2.01 -30.49
N SER A 190 11.97 0.99 -29.77
CA SER A 190 11.58 -0.40 -30.07
C SER A 190 10.09 -0.68 -29.92
N LEU A 191 9.36 0.16 -29.17
CA LEU A 191 7.90 0.01 -28.99
C LEU A 191 7.11 0.61 -30.15
N LEU A 192 7.73 1.51 -30.90
CA LEU A 192 7.12 2.21 -32.03
C LEU A 192 7.61 1.65 -33.38
N ALA A 193 8.66 0.85 -33.36
CA ALA A 193 9.26 0.26 -34.54
C ALA A 193 8.60 -1.08 -34.93
N THR A 194 8.66 -1.41 -36.21
CA THR A 194 8.39 -2.75 -36.75
C THR A 194 9.60 -3.66 -36.53
N GLU A 195 9.50 -4.94 -36.87
CA GLU A 195 10.64 -5.89 -36.85
C GLU A 195 11.81 -5.42 -37.72
N ASP A 196 11.54 -4.74 -38.84
CA ASP A 196 12.56 -4.13 -39.71
C ASP A 196 13.13 -2.78 -39.18
N ASP A 197 12.87 -2.44 -37.92
CA ASP A 197 13.28 -1.20 -37.25
C ASP A 197 12.81 0.11 -37.94
N LYS A 198 11.68 0.06 -38.63
CA LYS A 198 11.02 1.22 -39.24
C LYS A 198 9.88 1.69 -38.34
N PHE A 199 9.58 2.99 -38.36
CA PHE A 199 8.41 3.48 -37.62
C PHE A 199 7.13 2.82 -38.18
N ASN A 200 6.37 2.14 -37.32
CA ASN A 200 5.12 1.51 -37.68
C ASN A 200 4.15 2.54 -38.28
N VAL A 201 3.74 2.32 -39.53
CA VAL A 201 2.87 3.22 -40.31
C VAL A 201 1.48 3.42 -39.67
N HIS A 202 1.05 2.51 -38.79
CA HIS A 202 -0.19 2.68 -38.04
C HIS A 202 -0.07 3.66 -36.87
N LEU A 203 1.15 3.89 -36.38
CA LEU A 203 1.47 4.74 -35.22
C LEU A 203 1.95 6.15 -35.62
N THR A 204 2.11 6.43 -36.91
CA THR A 204 2.51 7.74 -37.47
C THR A 204 1.60 8.15 -38.62
N ASN A 205 1.51 9.44 -38.90
CA ASN A 205 0.77 10.03 -40.02
C ASN A 205 1.67 10.58 -41.14
N ASP A 206 2.97 10.68 -40.91
CA ASP A 206 3.93 11.27 -41.86
C ASP A 206 5.31 10.59 -41.85
N GLY A 207 5.51 9.56 -41.03
CA GLY A 207 6.79 8.85 -40.92
C GLY A 207 7.73 9.41 -39.85
N LEU A 208 7.34 10.48 -39.15
CA LEU A 208 8.15 11.18 -38.15
C LEU A 208 7.38 11.46 -36.85
N HIS A 209 6.17 12.00 -36.95
CA HIS A 209 5.34 12.40 -35.82
C HIS A 209 4.39 11.28 -35.36
N LEU A 210 4.09 11.29 -34.07
CA LEU A 210 3.27 10.27 -33.42
C LEU A 210 1.78 10.56 -33.61
N LYS A 211 0.99 9.50 -33.84
CA LYS A 211 -0.46 9.51 -33.63
C LYS A 211 -0.78 9.29 -32.14
N GLY A 212 -2.04 9.51 -31.75
CA GLY A 212 -2.50 9.34 -30.37
C GLY A 212 -2.15 7.97 -29.78
N GLU A 213 -2.30 6.90 -30.57
CA GLU A 213 -1.96 5.54 -30.13
C GLU A 213 -0.48 5.37 -29.75
N ALA A 214 0.41 6.06 -30.44
CA ALA A 214 1.83 6.02 -30.16
C ALA A 214 2.17 6.76 -28.86
N TYR A 215 1.44 7.84 -28.56
CA TYR A 215 1.56 8.53 -27.27
C TYR A 215 1.03 7.69 -26.11
N GLU A 216 -0.03 6.91 -26.30
CA GLU A 216 -0.51 5.97 -25.28
C GLU A 216 0.54 4.88 -24.97
N ILE A 217 1.19 4.32 -26.01
CA ILE A 217 2.29 3.36 -25.84
C ILE A 217 3.48 3.99 -25.11
N TRP A 218 3.84 5.23 -25.49
CA TRP A 218 4.90 5.97 -24.81
C TRP A 218 4.55 6.20 -23.34
N LYS A 219 3.37 6.73 -23.05
CA LYS A 219 2.85 6.94 -21.69
C LYS A 219 2.93 5.65 -20.87
N HIS A 220 2.41 4.54 -21.39
CA HIS A 220 2.43 3.24 -20.73
C HIS A 220 3.86 2.85 -20.30
N LYS A 221 4.83 3.02 -21.22
CA LYS A 221 6.23 2.68 -20.96
C LYS A 221 6.86 3.51 -19.84
N ILE A 222 6.48 4.78 -19.72
CA ILE A 222 7.08 5.69 -18.74
C ILE A 222 6.27 5.83 -17.45
N TYR A 223 5.05 5.28 -17.39
CA TYR A 223 4.10 5.45 -16.29
C TYR A 223 4.72 5.12 -14.92
N SER A 224 5.45 4.01 -14.84
CA SER A 224 6.12 3.59 -13.60
C SER A 224 7.19 4.58 -13.14
N TYR A 225 7.92 5.22 -14.06
CA TYR A 225 8.92 6.23 -13.71
C TYR A 225 8.28 7.55 -13.25
N VAL A 226 7.15 7.93 -13.87
CA VAL A 226 6.40 9.13 -13.48
C VAL A 226 5.92 9.04 -12.03
N TYR A 227 5.44 7.87 -11.59
CA TYR A 227 4.85 7.67 -10.25
C TYR A 227 5.75 6.90 -9.25
N ASP A 228 7.00 6.60 -9.61
CA ASP A 228 7.95 5.80 -8.81
C ASP A 228 7.38 4.42 -8.41
N LEU A 229 6.79 3.71 -9.39
CA LEU A 229 6.22 2.37 -9.25
C LEU A 229 7.18 1.31 -9.80
N GLN A 230 6.91 0.05 -9.50
CA GLN A 230 7.57 -1.08 -10.18
C GLN A 230 7.24 -1.07 -11.68
N THR A 231 8.10 -1.69 -12.49
CA THR A 231 7.95 -1.67 -13.96
C THR A 231 6.70 -2.42 -14.41
N LYS A 232 6.31 -3.50 -13.73
CA LYS A 232 5.06 -4.24 -13.96
C LYS A 232 4.00 -3.84 -12.92
N PRO A 233 2.70 -3.88 -13.25
CA PRO A 233 1.63 -3.62 -12.29
C PRO A 233 1.75 -4.50 -11.05
N ALA A 234 1.59 -3.91 -9.86
CA ALA A 234 1.57 -4.66 -8.63
C ALA A 234 0.25 -5.42 -8.49
N LEU A 235 0.34 -6.72 -8.20
CA LEU A 235 -0.83 -7.56 -7.91
C LEU A 235 -0.82 -7.97 -6.44
N LEU A 236 -1.90 -7.70 -5.73
CA LEU A 236 -2.06 -8.06 -4.33
C LEU A 236 -3.53 -8.47 -4.06
N PRO A 237 -3.80 -9.72 -3.65
CA PRO A 237 -2.83 -10.81 -3.45
C PRO A 237 -2.09 -11.24 -4.72
N MET A 238 -0.87 -11.78 -4.57
CA MET A 238 -0.12 -12.37 -5.67
C MET A 238 -0.85 -13.61 -6.22
N PRO A 239 -1.06 -13.71 -7.54
CA PRO A 239 -1.68 -14.89 -8.13
C PRO A 239 -0.84 -16.16 -7.96
N GLN A 240 -1.50 -17.32 -7.87
CA GLN A 240 -0.83 -18.63 -7.80
C GLN A 240 0.08 -18.90 -9.01
N LYS A 241 -0.34 -18.47 -10.21
CA LYS A 241 0.44 -18.55 -11.45
C LYS A 241 0.26 -17.28 -12.27
N LEU A 242 1.37 -16.66 -12.66
CA LEU A 242 1.42 -15.46 -13.49
C LEU A 242 2.58 -15.59 -14.49
N SER A 243 2.26 -15.40 -15.77
CA SER A 243 3.22 -15.26 -16.85
C SER A 243 2.98 -13.94 -17.57
N TRP A 244 4.03 -13.12 -17.71
CA TRP A 244 3.96 -11.88 -18.49
C TRP A 244 4.33 -12.14 -19.94
N HIS A 245 3.64 -11.45 -20.86
CA HIS A 245 3.92 -11.44 -22.30
C HIS A 245 4.36 -10.03 -22.73
N HIS A 246 4.80 -9.89 -23.99
CA HIS A 246 5.24 -8.61 -24.55
C HIS A 246 4.11 -7.77 -25.17
N ASP A 247 2.97 -8.40 -25.45
CA ASP A 247 1.80 -7.74 -26.02
C ASP A 247 1.10 -6.84 -24.99
N PHE A 248 0.23 -5.95 -25.48
CA PHE A 248 -0.60 -5.11 -24.63
C PHE A 248 -1.99 -4.92 -25.23
N PHE A 249 -3.01 -4.86 -24.37
CA PHE A 249 -4.39 -4.62 -24.76
C PHE A 249 -4.72 -3.12 -24.66
N PRO A 250 -5.14 -2.46 -25.76
CA PRO A 250 -5.52 -1.04 -25.76
C PRO A 250 -6.95 -0.86 -25.22
N LEU A 251 -7.10 -0.73 -23.90
CA LEU A 251 -8.40 -0.56 -23.24
C LEU A 251 -9.19 0.63 -23.77
N TYR A 252 -8.52 1.73 -24.11
CA TYR A 252 -9.15 2.93 -24.70
C TYR A 252 -9.84 2.69 -26.05
N LYS A 253 -9.52 1.57 -26.74
CA LYS A 253 -10.17 1.14 -28.00
C LYS A 253 -11.13 -0.03 -27.82
N CYS A 254 -11.33 -0.50 -26.59
CA CYS A 254 -12.19 -1.64 -26.34
C CYS A 254 -13.64 -1.31 -26.72
N GLY A 255 -14.19 -2.07 -27.67
CA GLY A 255 -15.51 -1.80 -28.22
C GLY A 255 -16.66 -2.43 -27.43
N SER A 256 -16.39 -3.45 -26.60
CA SER A 256 -17.45 -4.16 -25.88
C SER A 256 -16.95 -5.05 -24.75
N ILE A 257 -17.77 -5.21 -23.71
CA ILE A 257 -17.72 -6.31 -22.74
C ILE A 257 -18.71 -7.38 -23.20
N ILE A 258 -18.24 -8.58 -23.48
CA ILE A 258 -19.04 -9.69 -24.00
C ILE A 258 -19.37 -10.68 -22.89
N ILE A 259 -20.66 -10.98 -22.76
CA ILE A 259 -21.17 -12.00 -21.85
C ILE A 259 -21.86 -13.12 -22.64
N ALA A 260 -21.58 -14.37 -22.28
CA ALA A 260 -22.20 -15.53 -22.92
C ALA A 260 -23.72 -15.65 -22.60
N ASN A 261 -24.15 -15.22 -21.41
CA ASN A 261 -25.55 -15.22 -21.00
C ASN A 261 -25.82 -14.18 -19.90
N ASP A 262 -27.11 -13.94 -19.59
CA ASP A 262 -27.54 -12.85 -18.69
C ASP A 262 -27.14 -13.04 -17.22
N SER A 263 -26.78 -14.25 -16.79
CA SER A 263 -26.29 -14.48 -15.41
C SER A 263 -24.98 -13.73 -15.12
N LEU A 264 -24.20 -13.44 -16.17
CA LEU A 264 -22.93 -12.70 -16.09
C LEU A 264 -23.12 -11.18 -16.08
N LYS A 265 -24.33 -10.69 -16.36
CA LYS A 265 -24.60 -9.26 -16.57
C LYS A 265 -24.17 -8.42 -15.38
N LYS A 266 -24.36 -8.91 -14.16
CA LYS A 266 -23.98 -8.18 -12.95
C LYS A 266 -22.46 -7.97 -12.86
N ILE A 267 -21.67 -9.01 -13.08
CA ILE A 267 -20.20 -8.92 -13.10
C ILE A 267 -19.73 -7.98 -14.22
N ALA A 268 -20.37 -8.06 -15.40
CA ALA A 268 -20.07 -7.16 -16.51
C ALA A 268 -20.36 -5.69 -16.19
N VAL A 269 -21.46 -5.41 -15.47
CA VAL A 269 -21.80 -4.05 -15.00
C VAL A 269 -20.78 -3.55 -13.97
N ASP A 270 -20.37 -4.40 -13.04
CA ASP A 270 -19.36 -4.03 -12.04
C ASP A 270 -18.01 -3.70 -12.72
N LEU A 271 -17.59 -4.52 -13.70
CA LEU A 271 -16.43 -4.24 -14.53
C LEU A 271 -16.59 -2.95 -15.37
N GLN A 272 -17.76 -2.75 -15.98
CA GLN A 272 -18.07 -1.54 -16.75
C GLN A 272 -17.93 -0.29 -15.89
N LYS A 273 -18.40 -0.32 -14.64
CA LYS A 273 -18.26 0.81 -13.70
C LYS A 273 -16.79 1.10 -13.35
N ILE A 274 -15.99 0.06 -13.13
CA ILE A 274 -14.54 0.22 -12.90
C ILE A 274 -13.88 0.91 -14.09
N ILE A 275 -14.23 0.50 -15.32
CA ILE A 275 -13.67 1.09 -16.54
C ILE A 275 -14.22 2.50 -16.81
N ALA A 276 -15.47 2.79 -16.43
CA ALA A 276 -16.06 4.12 -16.53
C ALA A 276 -15.36 5.13 -15.61
N ILE A 277 -14.94 4.72 -14.40
CA ILE A 277 -14.10 5.55 -13.51
C ILE A 277 -12.77 5.92 -14.18
N ASN A 278 -12.27 5.06 -15.07
CA ASN A 278 -11.07 5.32 -15.89
C ASN A 278 -11.35 6.20 -17.13
N GLY A 279 -12.58 6.66 -17.32
CA GLY A 279 -12.97 7.54 -18.43
C GLY A 279 -13.53 6.83 -19.67
N TYR A 280 -13.75 5.52 -19.63
CA TYR A 280 -14.18 4.75 -20.81
C TYR A 280 -15.56 4.10 -20.61
N ASN A 281 -16.50 4.45 -21.49
CA ASN A 281 -17.85 3.86 -21.51
C ASN A 281 -17.92 2.70 -22.51
N ILE A 282 -17.69 1.48 -22.04
CA ILE A 282 -17.69 0.29 -22.89
C ILE A 282 -19.05 -0.42 -22.80
N PRO A 283 -19.77 -0.64 -23.90
CA PRO A 283 -21.08 -1.29 -23.87
C PRO A 283 -20.98 -2.79 -23.56
N ILE A 284 -22.02 -3.34 -22.93
CA ILE A 284 -22.16 -4.78 -22.65
C ILE A 284 -22.99 -5.42 -23.75
N GLY A 285 -22.51 -6.52 -24.34
CA GLY A 285 -23.17 -7.24 -25.43
C GLY A 285 -23.06 -8.75 -25.34
N LYS A 286 -23.83 -9.47 -26.17
CA LYS A 286 -23.82 -10.95 -26.24
C LYS A 286 -23.00 -11.51 -27.41
N LYS A 287 -22.73 -10.70 -28.44
CA LYS A 287 -21.96 -11.10 -29.63
C LYS A 287 -20.71 -10.26 -29.72
N ASN A 288 -19.59 -10.91 -30.04
CA ASN A 288 -18.35 -10.19 -30.29
C ASN A 288 -18.40 -9.53 -31.67
N ASN A 289 -18.87 -8.28 -31.71
CA ASN A 289 -18.91 -7.47 -32.93
C ASN A 289 -17.70 -6.53 -33.06
N SER A 290 -16.80 -6.53 -32.07
CA SER A 290 -15.59 -5.71 -32.03
C SER A 290 -14.34 -6.58 -32.21
N ALA A 291 -13.33 -6.04 -32.88
CA ALA A 291 -12.00 -6.65 -32.92
C ALA A 291 -11.33 -6.65 -31.53
N LEU A 292 -11.68 -5.66 -30.69
CA LEU A 292 -11.15 -5.45 -29.34
C LEU A 292 -12.26 -5.58 -28.31
N ALA A 293 -12.18 -6.60 -27.45
CA ALA A 293 -13.25 -6.89 -26.50
C ALA A 293 -12.72 -7.54 -25.21
N ILE A 294 -13.47 -7.32 -24.13
CA ILE A 294 -13.33 -8.08 -22.88
C ILE A 294 -14.39 -9.17 -22.88
N ILE A 295 -14.04 -10.43 -22.61
CA ILE A 295 -14.94 -11.58 -22.66
C ILE A 295 -15.02 -12.21 -21.28
N LEU A 296 -16.24 -12.30 -20.74
CA LEU A 296 -16.53 -13.01 -19.50
C LEU A 296 -17.21 -14.34 -19.81
N LYS A 297 -16.69 -15.45 -19.26
CA LYS A 297 -17.25 -16.78 -19.49
C LYS A 297 -17.24 -17.66 -18.24
N ILE A 298 -18.31 -18.43 -18.06
CA ILE A 298 -18.30 -19.59 -17.16
C ILE A 298 -17.71 -20.76 -17.93
N GLU A 299 -16.56 -21.23 -17.49
CA GLU A 299 -15.82 -22.34 -18.09
C GLU A 299 -15.03 -23.06 -17.00
N LYS A 300 -14.78 -24.35 -17.20
CA LYS A 300 -13.98 -25.15 -16.27
C LYS A 300 -12.57 -24.56 -16.12
N VAL A 301 -12.21 -24.19 -14.90
CA VAL A 301 -10.87 -23.76 -14.50
C VAL A 301 -10.35 -24.75 -13.46
N ASN A 302 -9.23 -25.41 -13.74
CA ASN A 302 -8.68 -26.45 -12.86
C ASN A 302 -7.86 -25.82 -11.73
N ALA A 303 -8.37 -25.83 -10.50
CA ALA A 303 -7.61 -25.40 -9.32
C ALA A 303 -7.24 -26.57 -8.43
N ALA A 304 -6.15 -26.44 -7.67
CA ALA A 304 -5.75 -27.44 -6.68
C ALA A 304 -6.74 -27.51 -5.50
N MET A 305 -7.41 -26.40 -5.20
CA MET A 305 -8.40 -26.27 -4.13
C MET A 305 -9.32 -25.09 -4.43
N LEU A 306 -10.48 -25.07 -3.75
CA LEU A 306 -11.47 -23.99 -3.84
C LEU A 306 -11.80 -23.60 -5.30
N PRO A 307 -12.11 -24.57 -6.18
CA PRO A 307 -12.34 -24.32 -7.61
C PRO A 307 -13.48 -23.34 -7.87
N GLU A 308 -14.43 -23.20 -6.95
CA GLU A 308 -15.52 -22.23 -7.02
C GLU A 308 -15.05 -20.77 -7.07
N GLU A 309 -13.89 -20.47 -6.49
CA GLU A 309 -13.29 -19.13 -6.45
C GLU A 309 -12.20 -18.93 -7.52
N ALA A 310 -11.85 -20.00 -8.24
CA ALA A 310 -10.75 -20.00 -9.19
C ALA A 310 -11.11 -19.28 -10.50
N TYR A 311 -10.11 -18.65 -11.12
CA TYR A 311 -10.24 -17.99 -12.41
C TYR A 311 -8.99 -18.10 -13.27
N LYS A 312 -9.20 -17.94 -14.58
CA LYS A 312 -8.14 -17.77 -15.58
C LYS A 312 -8.35 -16.45 -16.30
N LEU A 313 -7.33 -15.60 -16.31
CA LEU A 313 -7.31 -14.32 -17.01
C LEU A 313 -6.21 -14.34 -18.07
N VAL A 314 -6.57 -14.06 -19.33
CA VAL A 314 -5.63 -13.92 -20.44
C VAL A 314 -5.79 -12.53 -21.01
N VAL A 315 -4.69 -11.78 -21.11
CA VAL A 315 -4.61 -10.48 -21.76
C VAL A 315 -3.68 -10.63 -22.95
N ASP A 316 -4.21 -10.40 -24.15
CA ASP A 316 -3.45 -10.33 -25.40
C ASP A 316 -3.73 -9.00 -26.13
N SER A 317 -3.14 -8.79 -27.31
CA SER A 317 -3.28 -7.53 -28.06
C SER A 317 -4.69 -7.27 -28.62
N ASN A 318 -5.56 -8.28 -28.65
CA ASN A 318 -6.90 -8.21 -29.21
C ASN A 318 -8.01 -8.39 -28.17
N LYS A 319 -7.78 -9.13 -27.09
CA LYS A 319 -8.81 -9.55 -26.15
C LYS A 319 -8.29 -9.62 -24.72
N ILE A 320 -9.20 -9.36 -23.80
CA ILE A 320 -9.08 -9.78 -22.40
C ILE A 320 -10.11 -10.88 -22.17
N ILE A 321 -9.68 -12.08 -21.81
CA ILE A 321 -10.55 -13.22 -21.57
C ILE A 321 -10.48 -13.59 -20.11
N LEU A 322 -11.61 -13.44 -19.40
CA LEU A 322 -11.77 -13.84 -18.01
C LEU A 322 -12.75 -15.01 -17.89
N SER A 323 -12.25 -16.12 -17.34
CA SER A 323 -12.93 -17.40 -17.26
C SER A 323 -12.95 -17.88 -15.82
N ALA A 324 -14.05 -18.46 -15.35
CA ALA A 324 -14.11 -19.07 -14.02
C ALA A 324 -15.20 -20.14 -13.93
N ASN A 325 -15.12 -20.99 -12.90
CA ASN A 325 -16.15 -22.00 -12.64
C ASN A 325 -17.46 -21.38 -12.13
N THR A 326 -17.40 -20.21 -11.47
CA THR A 326 -18.57 -19.53 -10.89
C THR A 326 -18.48 -18.01 -11.05
N LEU A 327 -19.57 -17.31 -10.70
CA LEU A 327 -19.57 -15.85 -10.63
C LEU A 327 -18.57 -15.30 -9.58
N HIS A 328 -18.27 -16.05 -8.52
CA HIS A 328 -17.31 -15.63 -7.50
C HIS A 328 -15.88 -15.62 -8.08
N GLY A 329 -15.49 -16.67 -8.82
CA GLY A 329 -14.20 -16.67 -9.52
C GLY A 329 -14.10 -15.54 -10.55
N LEU A 330 -15.17 -15.24 -11.30
CA LEU A 330 -15.18 -14.07 -12.19
C LEU A 330 -15.02 -12.76 -11.41
N PHE A 331 -15.69 -12.61 -10.27
CA PHE A 331 -15.54 -11.43 -9.42
C PHE A 331 -14.09 -11.25 -8.95
N ASN A 332 -13.44 -12.34 -8.51
CA ASN A 332 -12.04 -12.34 -8.11
C ASN A 332 -11.11 -11.92 -9.27
N GLY A 333 -11.36 -12.43 -10.48
CA GLY A 333 -10.60 -12.04 -11.66
C GLY A 333 -10.81 -10.59 -12.08
N VAL A 334 -12.00 -10.02 -11.87
CA VAL A 334 -12.25 -8.58 -12.07
C VAL A 334 -11.40 -7.73 -11.12
N GLN A 335 -11.20 -8.17 -9.86
CA GLN A 335 -10.32 -7.44 -8.93
C GLN A 335 -8.86 -7.46 -9.39
N THR A 336 -8.38 -8.58 -9.94
CA THR A 336 -7.04 -8.66 -10.54
C THR A 336 -6.94 -7.77 -11.79
N LEU A 337 -7.94 -7.80 -12.66
CA LEU A 337 -7.98 -6.96 -13.85
C LEU A 337 -7.96 -5.46 -13.49
N ARG A 338 -8.66 -5.05 -12.43
CA ARG A 338 -8.61 -3.68 -11.91
C ARG A 338 -7.19 -3.23 -11.56
N GLN A 339 -6.38 -4.11 -10.97
CA GLN A 339 -4.98 -3.79 -10.64
C GLN A 339 -4.07 -3.79 -11.88
N LEU A 340 -4.37 -4.62 -12.89
CA LEU A 340 -3.66 -4.57 -14.18
C LEU A 340 -3.95 -3.30 -14.99
N MET A 341 -5.11 -2.65 -14.79
CA MET A 341 -5.50 -1.37 -15.42
C MET A 341 -4.78 -0.14 -14.81
N ARG A 342 -3.51 -0.30 -14.40
CA ARG A 342 -2.72 0.70 -13.68
C ARG A 342 -2.67 2.08 -14.34
N ASP A 343 -2.38 2.13 -15.64
CA ASP A 343 -2.29 3.40 -16.39
C ASP A 343 -3.63 3.85 -17.01
N LYS A 344 -4.69 3.09 -16.68
CA LYS A 344 -6.08 3.26 -17.09
C LYS A 344 -6.39 3.06 -18.58
N SER A 345 -5.42 3.09 -19.48
CA SER A 345 -5.67 3.04 -20.94
C SER A 345 -5.11 1.78 -21.61
N ILE A 346 -4.04 1.18 -21.07
CA ILE A 346 -3.39 -0.01 -21.63
C ILE A 346 -3.22 -1.06 -20.53
N VAL A 347 -3.55 -2.31 -20.86
CA VAL A 347 -3.35 -3.46 -19.97
C VAL A 347 -2.21 -4.31 -20.53
N GLU A 348 -1.17 -4.55 -19.74
CA GLU A 348 -0.04 -5.39 -20.17
C GLU A 348 -0.48 -6.85 -20.36
N GLY A 349 0.04 -7.49 -21.41
CA GLY A 349 -0.23 -8.88 -21.75
C GLY A 349 0.26 -9.84 -20.69
N CYS A 350 -0.61 -10.76 -20.28
CA CYS A 350 -0.29 -11.77 -19.29
C CYS A 350 -1.25 -12.96 -19.36
N GLU A 351 -0.83 -14.08 -18.80
CA GLU A 351 -1.70 -15.20 -18.44
C GLU A 351 -1.64 -15.44 -16.93
N ILE A 352 -2.81 -15.44 -16.29
CA ILE A 352 -2.99 -15.68 -14.87
C ILE A 352 -3.92 -16.87 -14.68
N HIS A 353 -3.53 -17.78 -13.80
CA HIS A 353 -4.36 -18.88 -13.33
C HIS A 353 -4.29 -18.92 -11.81
N ASP A 354 -5.41 -18.69 -11.15
CA ASP A 354 -5.41 -18.25 -9.77
C ASP A 354 -6.58 -18.81 -8.95
N TRP A 355 -6.33 -19.08 -7.67
CA TRP A 355 -7.27 -19.63 -6.70
C TRP A 355 -6.77 -19.35 -5.27
N PRO A 356 -7.66 -19.25 -4.27
CA PRO A 356 -7.26 -19.02 -2.88
C PRO A 356 -6.71 -20.29 -2.22
N ALA A 357 -5.82 -20.11 -1.25
CA ALA A 357 -5.31 -21.17 -0.39
C ALA A 357 -6.23 -21.49 0.79
N PHE A 358 -6.99 -20.51 1.30
CA PHE A 358 -7.90 -20.67 2.44
C PHE A 358 -9.33 -20.28 2.11
N ALA A 359 -10.29 -21.04 2.62
CA ALA A 359 -11.73 -20.84 2.39
C ALA A 359 -12.29 -19.69 3.23
N TRP A 360 -11.68 -19.42 4.38
CA TRP A 360 -12.09 -18.39 5.33
C TRP A 360 -11.07 -17.27 5.38
N ARG A 361 -11.41 -16.11 4.81
CA ARG A 361 -10.53 -14.94 4.70
C ARG A 361 -11.26 -13.73 5.28
N GLY A 362 -11.24 -13.67 6.61
CA GLY A 362 -12.10 -12.79 7.39
C GLY A 362 -11.47 -11.50 7.85
N TYR A 363 -12.32 -10.48 7.98
CA TYR A 363 -12.02 -9.24 8.70
C TYR A 363 -13.15 -8.95 9.67
N MET A 364 -12.80 -8.76 10.94
CA MET A 364 -13.73 -8.48 12.02
C MET A 364 -13.67 -7.00 12.41
N VAL A 365 -14.85 -6.40 12.59
CA VAL A 365 -14.99 -5.04 13.14
C VAL A 365 -15.85 -5.08 14.39
N ASP A 366 -15.28 -4.53 15.47
CA ASP A 366 -15.99 -4.24 16.70
C ASP A 366 -16.72 -2.90 16.64
N VAL A 367 -18.05 -2.99 16.65
CA VAL A 367 -18.95 -1.83 16.75
C VAL A 367 -19.69 -1.78 18.09
N GLY A 368 -19.59 -2.84 18.89
CA GLY A 368 -20.08 -2.90 20.26
C GLY A 368 -19.44 -1.80 21.11
N ARG A 369 -18.10 -1.71 21.11
CA ARG A 369 -17.39 -0.67 21.90
C ARG A 369 -17.47 0.73 21.27
N ASN A 370 -17.33 0.85 19.95
CA ASN A 370 -17.35 2.12 19.23
C ASN A 370 -18.18 2.03 17.94
N TYR A 371 -19.29 2.78 17.87
CA TYR A 371 -20.16 2.76 16.69
C TYR A 371 -19.43 3.24 15.42
N GLN A 372 -19.72 2.60 14.28
CA GLN A 372 -19.29 3.05 12.95
C GLN A 372 -20.48 3.25 12.02
N SER A 373 -20.43 4.31 11.20
CA SER A 373 -21.49 4.60 10.23
C SER A 373 -21.56 3.55 9.12
N MET A 374 -22.73 3.42 8.48
CA MET A 374 -22.92 2.51 7.35
C MET A 374 -21.96 2.81 6.20
N ASP A 375 -21.64 4.08 5.93
CA ASP A 375 -20.69 4.47 4.89
C ASP A 375 -19.27 3.99 5.19
N LEU A 376 -18.84 4.13 6.44
CA LEU A 376 -17.53 3.66 6.89
C LEU A 376 -17.41 2.13 6.81
N LEU A 377 -18.49 1.40 7.14
CA LEU A 377 -18.56 -0.05 6.97
C LEU A 377 -18.51 -0.45 5.49
N ARG A 378 -19.28 0.22 4.61
CA ARG A 378 -19.26 -0.02 3.17
C ARG A 378 -17.89 0.27 2.55
N GLN A 379 -17.17 1.29 3.02
CA GLN A 379 -15.80 1.58 2.59
C GLN A 379 -14.87 0.41 2.91
N GLN A 380 -14.89 -0.09 4.14
CA GLN A 380 -14.05 -1.25 4.55
C GLN A 380 -14.41 -2.50 3.74
N ILE A 381 -15.69 -2.79 3.53
CA ILE A 381 -16.16 -3.93 2.71
C ILE A 381 -15.71 -3.79 1.25
N ASN A 382 -15.66 -2.58 0.69
CA ASN A 382 -15.12 -2.35 -0.65
C ASN A 382 -13.62 -2.68 -0.73
N ILE A 383 -12.84 -2.34 0.31
CA ILE A 383 -11.42 -2.70 0.38
C ILE A 383 -11.26 -4.22 0.51
N MET A 384 -12.00 -4.88 1.41
CA MET A 384 -12.02 -6.34 1.54
C MET A 384 -12.28 -7.02 0.19
N ALA A 385 -13.31 -6.56 -0.52
CA ALA A 385 -13.71 -7.12 -1.80
C ALA A 385 -12.60 -6.96 -2.85
N SER A 386 -11.92 -5.81 -2.89
CA SER A 386 -10.80 -5.57 -3.81
C SER A 386 -9.58 -6.46 -3.52
N LEU A 387 -9.48 -6.97 -2.30
CA LEU A 387 -8.42 -7.86 -1.83
C LEU A 387 -8.85 -9.34 -1.79
N LYS A 388 -10.05 -9.66 -2.31
CA LYS A 388 -10.61 -11.01 -2.37
C LYS A 388 -10.83 -11.66 -1.00
N LEU A 389 -11.01 -10.86 0.05
CA LEU A 389 -11.49 -11.32 1.35
C LEU A 389 -12.99 -11.62 1.26
N ASN A 390 -13.48 -12.61 2.00
CA ASN A 390 -14.80 -13.19 1.79
C ASN A 390 -15.67 -13.31 3.06
N ILE A 391 -15.17 -12.96 4.24
CA ILE A 391 -15.94 -12.96 5.49
C ILE A 391 -15.87 -11.60 6.17
N PHE A 392 -17.02 -10.97 6.44
CA PHE A 392 -17.13 -9.79 7.28
C PHE A 392 -17.74 -10.18 8.63
N HIS A 393 -16.92 -10.24 9.67
CA HIS A 393 -17.33 -10.60 11.03
C HIS A 393 -17.72 -9.33 11.78
N PHE A 394 -18.99 -9.24 12.19
CA PHE A 394 -19.58 -8.02 12.71
C PHE A 394 -19.93 -8.16 14.19
N HIS A 395 -19.09 -7.61 15.06
CA HIS A 395 -19.23 -7.72 16.51
C HIS A 395 -20.13 -6.60 17.06
N LEU A 396 -21.37 -6.97 17.42
CA LEU A 396 -22.49 -6.05 17.61
C LEU A 396 -22.84 -5.76 19.07
N THR A 397 -22.35 -6.55 20.03
CA THR A 397 -22.81 -6.49 21.41
C THR A 397 -21.64 -6.49 22.37
N GLU A 398 -21.69 -5.58 23.34
CA GLU A 398 -20.63 -5.41 24.32
C GLU A 398 -21.15 -4.91 25.67
N ASP A 399 -20.27 -4.91 26.67
CA ASP A 399 -20.58 -4.38 27.99
C ASP A 399 -21.04 -2.92 27.95
N VAL A 400 -20.54 -2.12 26.99
CA VAL A 400 -20.87 -0.70 26.87
C VAL A 400 -22.13 -0.42 26.04
N ALA A 401 -22.51 -1.30 25.11
CA ALA A 401 -23.68 -1.12 24.27
C ALA A 401 -24.12 -2.38 23.52
N TRP A 402 -25.43 -2.47 23.26
CA TRP A 402 -26.03 -3.43 22.33
C TRP A 402 -26.40 -2.69 21.03
N ARG A 403 -25.87 -3.10 19.88
CA ARG A 403 -25.99 -2.31 18.63
C ARG A 403 -26.97 -2.87 17.61
N LEU A 404 -27.60 -4.01 17.83
CA LEU A 404 -28.57 -4.56 16.88
C LEU A 404 -30.00 -4.31 17.33
N GLN A 405 -30.83 -3.72 16.49
CA GLN A 405 -32.26 -3.63 16.78
C GLN A 405 -32.89 -5.03 16.83
N ILE A 406 -33.61 -5.32 17.93
CA ILE A 406 -34.46 -6.49 18.08
C ILE A 406 -35.88 -5.98 18.35
N LYS A 407 -36.82 -6.25 17.45
CA LYS A 407 -38.19 -5.72 17.50
C LYS A 407 -38.94 -6.16 18.75
N GLY A 408 -38.75 -7.41 19.19
CA GLY A 408 -39.33 -7.90 20.44
C GLY A 408 -38.76 -7.24 21.71
N PHE A 409 -37.58 -6.62 21.62
CA PHE A 409 -36.83 -6.10 22.76
C PHE A 409 -36.25 -4.70 22.48
N PRO A 410 -37.09 -3.68 22.21
CA PRO A 410 -36.63 -2.33 21.85
C PRO A 410 -35.73 -1.68 22.91
N GLN A 411 -35.89 -2.06 24.17
CA GLN A 411 -35.09 -1.60 25.30
C GLN A 411 -33.59 -1.89 25.16
N LEU A 412 -33.19 -2.92 24.39
CA LEU A 412 -31.76 -3.22 24.15
C LEU A 412 -31.05 -2.06 23.46
N THR A 413 -31.75 -1.35 22.57
CA THR A 413 -31.21 -0.23 21.79
C THR A 413 -31.58 1.15 22.32
N GLU A 414 -32.22 1.24 23.49
CA GLU A 414 -32.53 2.53 24.12
C GLU A 414 -31.25 3.23 24.61
N ALA A 415 -31.14 4.54 24.32
CA ALA A 415 -29.98 5.36 24.66
C ALA A 415 -29.56 5.27 26.14
N LYS A 416 -30.52 5.18 27.07
CA LYS A 416 -30.28 5.10 28.52
C LYS A 416 -29.56 3.83 28.97
N ASN A 417 -29.59 2.76 28.17
CA ASN A 417 -28.97 1.46 28.49
C ASN A 417 -27.54 1.33 27.93
N MET A 418 -27.09 2.32 27.16
CA MET A 418 -25.75 2.39 26.58
C MET A 418 -24.87 3.39 27.34
N THR A 419 -23.58 3.07 27.49
CA THR A 419 -22.60 3.99 28.10
C THR A 419 -21.74 4.71 27.07
N ARG A 420 -21.68 4.21 25.82
CA ARG A 420 -20.98 4.85 24.70
C ARG A 420 -21.88 4.99 23.47
N ASN A 421 -21.71 6.09 22.73
CA ASN A 421 -22.50 6.43 21.53
C ASN A 421 -24.00 6.14 21.75
N GLN A 422 -24.59 6.76 22.78
CA GLN A 422 -25.94 6.48 23.23
C GLN A 422 -26.97 6.66 22.10
N GLY A 423 -27.82 5.65 21.90
CA GLY A 423 -28.86 5.67 20.86
C GLY A 423 -28.35 5.37 19.45
N MET A 424 -27.05 5.11 19.28
CA MET A 424 -26.50 4.68 17.99
C MET A 424 -26.54 3.15 17.90
N PHE A 425 -27.28 2.63 16.93
CA PHE A 425 -27.44 1.21 16.67
C PHE A 425 -27.77 0.99 15.18
N TYR A 426 -27.78 -0.26 14.75
CA TYR A 426 -28.14 -0.69 13.41
C TYR A 426 -29.57 -1.22 13.42
N THR A 427 -30.42 -0.65 12.57
CA THR A 427 -31.78 -1.13 12.38
C THR A 427 -31.78 -2.47 11.62
N GLU A 428 -32.92 -3.15 11.61
CA GLU A 428 -33.12 -4.33 10.77
C GLU A 428 -32.84 -4.02 9.29
N ASP A 429 -33.29 -2.85 8.80
CA ASP A 429 -33.02 -2.40 7.44
C ASP A 429 -31.53 -2.19 7.20
N ASN A 430 -30.79 -1.60 8.15
CA ASN A 430 -29.35 -1.45 8.03
C ASN A 430 -28.65 -2.80 7.91
N LEU A 431 -28.98 -3.77 8.76
CA LEU A 431 -28.33 -5.08 8.71
C LEU A 431 -28.70 -5.85 7.43
N ASN A 432 -29.96 -5.82 7.00
CA ASN A 432 -30.38 -6.42 5.73
C ASN A 432 -29.69 -5.76 4.52
N GLU A 433 -29.56 -4.43 4.54
CA GLU A 433 -28.83 -3.69 3.51
C GLU A 433 -27.36 -4.12 3.48
N LEU A 434 -26.70 -4.22 4.64
CA LEU A 434 -25.29 -4.61 4.76
C LEU A 434 -25.06 -6.06 4.31
N ILE A 435 -25.92 -7.00 4.73
CA ILE A 435 -25.88 -8.41 4.27
C ILE A 435 -25.97 -8.47 2.75
N ASN A 436 -26.91 -7.73 2.15
CA ASN A 436 -27.05 -7.67 0.69
C ASN A 436 -25.85 -6.99 0.02
N TYR A 437 -25.28 -5.97 0.65
CA TYR A 437 -24.09 -5.27 0.17
C TYR A 437 -22.85 -6.18 0.14
N CYS A 438 -22.63 -6.96 1.20
CA CYS A 438 -21.60 -7.99 1.29
C CYS A 438 -21.84 -9.11 0.27
N LYS A 439 -23.06 -9.66 0.21
CA LYS A 439 -23.43 -10.73 -0.74
C LYS A 439 -23.20 -10.32 -2.19
N LYS A 440 -23.44 -9.05 -2.53
CA LYS A 440 -23.19 -8.55 -3.89
C LYS A 440 -21.71 -8.62 -4.30
N ARG A 441 -20.80 -8.68 -3.33
CA ARG A 441 -19.34 -8.75 -3.45
C ARG A 441 -18.77 -10.09 -3.03
N PHE A 442 -19.62 -11.12 -2.92
CA PHE A 442 -19.24 -12.46 -2.47
C PHE A 442 -18.62 -12.51 -1.07
N ILE A 443 -18.96 -11.52 -0.23
CA ILE A 443 -18.60 -11.49 1.18
C ILE A 443 -19.79 -12.01 2.00
N THR A 444 -19.52 -12.91 2.93
CA THR A 444 -20.49 -13.39 3.91
C THR A 444 -20.40 -12.56 5.18
N LEU A 445 -21.52 -11.96 5.58
CA LEU A 445 -21.61 -11.28 6.88
C LEU A 445 -21.88 -12.32 7.96
N VAL A 446 -21.08 -12.30 9.02
CA VAL A 446 -21.22 -13.13 10.22
C VAL A 446 -21.49 -12.21 11.40
N PRO A 447 -22.73 -12.10 11.89
CA PRO A 447 -23.00 -11.30 13.07
C PRO A 447 -22.55 -12.07 14.31
N GLU A 448 -22.01 -11.32 15.27
CA GLU A 448 -21.70 -11.82 16.59
C GLU A 448 -22.60 -11.18 17.65
N ILE A 449 -23.26 -12.05 18.41
CA ILE A 449 -23.95 -11.71 19.65
C ILE A 449 -23.20 -12.45 20.74
N ASP A 450 -22.30 -11.76 21.42
CA ASP A 450 -21.48 -12.39 22.46
C ASP A 450 -22.32 -12.78 23.67
N MET A 451 -22.15 -14.02 24.12
CA MET A 451 -22.92 -14.60 25.21
C MET A 451 -22.21 -15.79 25.88
N PRO A 452 -22.38 -15.98 27.20
CA PRO A 452 -22.98 -15.03 28.15
C PRO A 452 -22.01 -13.91 28.56
N GLY A 453 -20.79 -13.88 28.00
CA GLY A 453 -19.80 -12.83 28.21
C GLY A 453 -20.23 -11.49 27.63
N HIS A 454 -19.49 -10.43 27.98
CA HIS A 454 -19.66 -9.09 27.41
C HIS A 454 -21.13 -8.59 27.34
N SER A 455 -21.93 -8.94 28.35
CA SER A 455 -23.38 -8.83 28.35
C SER A 455 -23.93 -7.75 29.29
N ALA A 456 -23.09 -6.85 29.82
CA ALA A 456 -23.56 -5.82 30.74
C ALA A 456 -24.61 -4.87 30.13
N ALA A 457 -24.56 -4.61 28.82
CA ALA A 457 -25.61 -3.85 28.13
C ALA A 457 -26.96 -4.57 28.14
N PHE A 458 -26.97 -5.88 27.89
CA PHE A 458 -28.17 -6.70 28.02
C PHE A 458 -28.71 -6.66 29.44
N LYS A 459 -27.84 -6.84 30.45
CA LYS A 459 -28.26 -6.83 31.86
C LYS A 459 -28.88 -5.50 32.28
N ARG A 460 -28.32 -4.36 31.83
CA ARG A 460 -28.89 -3.03 32.07
C ARG A 460 -30.27 -2.88 31.42
N ALA A 461 -30.43 -3.34 30.18
CA ALA A 461 -31.68 -3.22 29.45
C ALA A 461 -32.79 -4.15 29.99
N MET A 462 -32.44 -5.38 30.34
CA MET A 462 -33.41 -6.42 30.71
C MET A 462 -33.65 -6.53 32.22
N GLY A 463 -32.71 -6.06 33.05
CA GLY A 463 -32.80 -6.14 34.51
C GLY A 463 -32.39 -7.49 35.11
N TYR A 464 -31.93 -8.45 34.30
CA TYR A 464 -31.46 -9.76 34.73
C TYR A 464 -30.27 -10.26 33.90
N ASP A 465 -29.57 -11.26 34.43
CA ASP A 465 -28.41 -11.88 33.81
C ASP A 465 -28.82 -12.84 32.67
N MET A 466 -28.06 -12.90 31.57
CA MET A 466 -28.32 -13.85 30.46
C MET A 466 -28.40 -15.30 30.93
N GLN A 467 -27.63 -15.67 31.96
CA GLN A 467 -27.57 -17.05 32.47
C GLN A 467 -28.73 -17.41 33.42
N SER A 468 -29.59 -16.45 33.81
CA SER A 468 -30.81 -16.70 34.60
C SER A 468 -31.91 -17.35 33.75
N ASP A 469 -32.94 -17.94 34.37
CA ASP A 469 -34.05 -18.56 33.62
C ASP A 469 -34.74 -17.57 32.68
N SER A 470 -35.00 -16.34 33.13
CA SER A 470 -35.54 -15.26 32.30
C SER A 470 -34.57 -14.85 31.19
N GLY A 471 -33.26 -14.81 31.50
CA GLY A 471 -32.20 -14.52 30.54
C GLY A 471 -32.12 -15.55 29.42
N VAL A 472 -32.15 -16.84 29.77
CA VAL A 472 -32.13 -17.96 28.83
C VAL A 472 -33.32 -17.89 27.88
N ASN A 473 -34.53 -17.67 28.40
CA ASN A 473 -35.73 -17.57 27.56
C ASN A 473 -35.67 -16.36 26.62
N THR A 474 -35.25 -15.21 27.14
CA THR A 474 -35.07 -13.98 26.35
C THR A 474 -34.05 -14.18 25.24
N MET A 475 -32.90 -14.80 25.52
CA MET A 475 -31.89 -15.06 24.51
C MET A 475 -32.38 -16.04 23.44
N LYS A 476 -33.21 -17.03 23.80
CA LYS A 476 -33.86 -17.89 22.79
C LYS A 476 -34.79 -17.10 21.87
N GLU A 477 -35.56 -16.15 22.41
CA GLU A 477 -36.44 -15.30 21.61
C GLU A 477 -35.63 -14.37 20.68
N ILE A 478 -34.59 -13.71 21.21
CA ILE A 478 -33.68 -12.86 20.43
C ILE A 478 -33.01 -13.65 19.29
N LEU A 479 -32.43 -14.82 19.60
CA LEU A 479 -31.77 -15.65 18.60
C LEU A 479 -32.74 -16.21 17.57
N THR A 480 -33.98 -16.52 17.98
CA THR A 480 -35.04 -16.92 17.06
C THR A 480 -35.36 -15.77 16.09
N GLU A 481 -35.55 -14.55 16.60
CA GLU A 481 -35.80 -13.38 15.77
C GLU A 481 -34.65 -13.13 14.77
N ILE A 482 -33.40 -13.20 15.22
CA ILE A 482 -32.22 -13.02 14.34
C ILE A 482 -32.18 -14.11 13.26
N CYS A 483 -32.35 -15.38 13.64
CA CYS A 483 -32.30 -16.51 12.72
C CYS A 483 -33.41 -16.47 11.66
N ASP A 484 -34.62 -16.06 12.05
CA ASP A 484 -35.79 -16.02 11.20
C ASP A 484 -35.81 -14.77 10.30
N THR A 485 -35.22 -13.66 10.76
CA THR A 485 -35.19 -12.37 10.04
C THR A 485 -34.07 -12.31 9.00
N TYR A 486 -32.86 -12.76 9.36
CA TYR A 486 -31.68 -12.51 8.53
C TYR A 486 -31.24 -13.75 7.73
N ALA A 487 -31.00 -13.54 6.43
CA ALA A 487 -30.47 -14.55 5.52
C ALA A 487 -28.94 -14.75 5.68
N ILE A 488 -28.53 -15.15 6.88
CA ILE A 488 -27.14 -15.45 7.26
C ILE A 488 -26.92 -16.96 7.43
N PRO A 489 -25.75 -17.50 7.08
CA PRO A 489 -25.44 -18.92 7.28
C PRO A 489 -24.74 -19.22 8.62
N TYR A 490 -24.14 -18.22 9.27
CA TYR A 490 -23.40 -18.35 10.52
C TYR A 490 -23.91 -17.37 11.57
N ILE A 491 -23.82 -17.75 12.83
CA ILE A 491 -23.90 -16.85 13.99
C ILE A 491 -22.68 -17.11 14.87
N HIS A 492 -21.95 -16.05 15.21
CA HIS A 492 -20.91 -16.12 16.23
C HIS A 492 -21.54 -15.83 17.60
N ILE A 493 -21.29 -16.68 18.60
CA ILE A 493 -21.87 -16.56 19.94
C ILE A 493 -20.86 -16.06 20.98
N GLY A 494 -19.62 -15.79 20.57
CA GLY A 494 -18.55 -15.33 21.43
C GLY A 494 -18.17 -16.38 22.47
N ALA A 495 -18.58 -16.14 23.73
CA ALA A 495 -18.38 -16.96 24.92
C ALA A 495 -17.00 -16.88 25.57
N ASP A 496 -16.27 -15.81 25.31
CA ASP A 496 -14.98 -15.50 25.92
C ASP A 496 -15.11 -14.74 27.25
N GLU A 497 -13.99 -14.73 27.99
CA GLU A 497 -13.74 -13.96 29.23
C GLU A 497 -14.80 -14.03 30.35
N VAL A 498 -15.67 -15.04 30.34
CA VAL A 498 -16.80 -15.17 31.27
C VAL A 498 -16.77 -16.46 32.08
N LYS A 499 -17.25 -16.38 33.34
CA LYS A 499 -17.57 -17.57 34.13
C LYS A 499 -18.98 -18.07 33.77
N ILE A 500 -19.05 -19.22 33.12
CA ILE A 500 -20.30 -19.90 32.78
C ILE A 500 -20.75 -20.74 33.98
N PHE A 501 -21.66 -20.20 34.81
CA PHE A 501 -22.22 -20.91 35.96
C PHE A 501 -23.45 -21.75 35.57
N ASN A 502 -24.22 -21.30 34.57
CA ASN A 502 -25.28 -22.10 33.98
C ASN A 502 -24.70 -22.96 32.85
N ARG A 503 -24.27 -24.18 33.18
CA ARG A 503 -23.65 -25.11 32.21
C ARG A 503 -24.57 -25.50 31.04
N SER A 504 -25.88 -25.31 31.18
CA SER A 504 -26.84 -25.60 30.12
C SER A 504 -27.04 -24.43 29.15
N PHE A 505 -26.51 -23.24 29.46
CA PHE A 505 -26.73 -22.02 28.66
C PHE A 505 -26.25 -22.20 27.21
N LEU A 506 -24.95 -22.44 27.00
CA LEU A 506 -24.38 -22.59 25.66
C LEU A 506 -24.99 -23.78 24.90
N PRO A 507 -25.12 -25.00 25.47
CA PRO A 507 -25.78 -26.11 24.78
C PRO A 507 -27.19 -25.77 24.27
N GLN A 508 -27.97 -25.01 25.06
CA GLN A 508 -29.31 -24.60 24.65
C GLN A 508 -29.30 -23.57 23.51
N MET A 509 -28.40 -22.57 23.56
CA MET A 509 -28.29 -21.57 22.48
C MET A 509 -27.79 -22.21 21.19
N ILE A 510 -26.77 -23.07 21.28
CA ILE A 510 -26.20 -23.79 20.13
C ILE A 510 -27.28 -24.66 19.47
N ALA A 511 -27.97 -25.50 20.24
CA ALA A 511 -29.01 -26.38 19.70
C ALA A 511 -30.15 -25.60 19.04
N LEU A 512 -30.53 -24.44 19.59
CA LEU A 512 -31.52 -23.56 18.96
C LEU A 512 -31.04 -23.04 17.61
N ILE A 513 -29.85 -22.45 17.56
CA ILE A 513 -29.28 -21.86 16.33
C ILE A 513 -29.13 -22.94 15.24
N GLU A 514 -28.66 -24.13 15.61
CA GLU A 514 -28.54 -25.29 14.71
C GLU A 514 -29.91 -25.79 14.24
N SER A 515 -30.93 -25.83 15.11
CA SER A 515 -32.30 -26.21 14.73
C SER A 515 -32.92 -25.25 13.70
N LYS A 516 -32.43 -24.00 13.67
CA LYS A 516 -32.78 -22.98 12.66
C LYS A 516 -31.93 -23.08 11.38
N GLY A 517 -31.11 -24.12 11.25
CA GLY A 517 -30.29 -24.40 10.07
C GLY A 517 -29.05 -23.51 9.93
N LYS A 518 -28.62 -22.84 11.01
CA LYS A 518 -27.42 -21.99 11.00
C LYS A 518 -26.23 -22.75 11.61
N LYS A 519 -25.02 -22.40 11.19
CA LYS A 519 -23.79 -22.89 11.83
C LYS A 519 -23.34 -21.93 12.93
N VAL A 520 -22.78 -22.49 14.00
CA VAL A 520 -22.34 -21.72 15.16
C VAL A 520 -20.82 -21.58 15.16
N ILE A 521 -20.34 -20.39 15.54
CA ILE A 521 -18.93 -20.10 15.76
C ILE A 521 -18.75 -19.57 17.19
N GLY A 522 -17.68 -19.96 17.88
CA GLY A 522 -17.36 -19.45 19.21
C GLY A 522 -15.86 -19.27 19.42
N TRP A 523 -15.49 -18.31 20.26
CA TRP A 523 -14.09 -18.04 20.61
C TRP A 523 -13.48 -19.21 21.38
N ASP A 524 -12.25 -19.59 21.03
CA ASP A 524 -11.46 -20.55 21.80
C ASP A 524 -10.10 -19.95 22.21
N PRO A 525 -9.76 -19.94 23.51
CA PRO A 525 -10.57 -20.39 24.65
C PRO A 525 -11.81 -19.52 24.90
N GLY A 526 -12.90 -20.15 25.31
CA GLY A 526 -14.15 -19.49 25.67
C GLY A 526 -15.05 -20.48 26.38
N GLY A 527 -16.06 -21.00 25.68
CA GLY A 527 -16.97 -22.04 26.17
C GLY A 527 -16.52 -23.50 25.92
N GLU A 528 -17.24 -24.44 26.52
CA GLU A 528 -17.17 -25.86 26.14
C GLU A 528 -18.07 -26.11 24.92
N PHE A 529 -17.47 -26.50 23.80
CA PHE A 529 -18.18 -26.68 22.53
C PHE A 529 -18.16 -28.12 22.01
N THR A 530 -19.24 -28.51 21.35
CA THR A 530 -19.36 -29.75 20.56
C THR A 530 -18.67 -29.61 19.19
N PRO A 531 -18.28 -30.71 18.53
CA PRO A 531 -17.69 -30.69 17.18
C PRO A 531 -18.52 -30.00 16.08
N SER A 532 -19.81 -29.74 16.32
CA SER A 532 -20.67 -28.99 15.39
C SER A 532 -20.37 -27.49 15.35
N VAL A 533 -19.74 -26.96 16.40
CA VAL A 533 -19.34 -25.55 16.52
C VAL A 533 -17.95 -25.35 15.90
N ILE A 534 -17.81 -24.32 15.08
CA ILE A 534 -16.51 -23.88 14.55
C ILE A 534 -15.80 -23.05 15.63
N ARG A 535 -14.54 -23.36 15.90
CA ARG A 535 -13.75 -22.64 16.92
C ARG A 535 -12.95 -21.51 16.28
N GLN A 536 -13.11 -20.29 16.76
CA GLN A 536 -12.25 -19.17 16.36
C GLN A 536 -11.14 -18.98 17.41
N LEU A 537 -9.91 -19.34 17.03
CA LEU A 537 -8.75 -19.38 17.92
C LEU A 537 -8.18 -17.97 18.09
N TRP A 538 -8.28 -17.39 19.30
CA TRP A 538 -7.70 -16.07 19.58
C TRP A 538 -6.47 -16.13 20.50
N LYS A 539 -6.25 -17.25 21.18
CA LYS A 539 -5.07 -17.48 22.02
C LYS A 539 -4.45 -18.84 21.69
N ALA A 540 -3.12 -18.90 21.57
CA ALA A 540 -2.41 -20.17 21.48
C ALA A 540 -2.48 -20.90 22.83
N ARG A 541 -3.09 -22.10 22.88
CA ARG A 541 -3.15 -22.88 24.13
C ARG A 541 -1.76 -23.40 24.55
N THR A 542 -0.88 -23.71 23.60
CA THR A 542 0.54 -24.10 23.84
C THR A 542 1.32 -24.08 22.52
N GLY A 543 1.74 -22.92 22.01
CA GLY A 543 2.75 -22.77 20.95
C GLY A 543 2.50 -23.39 19.55
N LYS A 544 1.51 -24.27 19.40
CA LYS A 544 1.02 -24.90 18.15
C LYS A 544 -0.46 -25.20 18.32
N MET A 545 -1.19 -25.31 17.21
CA MET A 545 -2.59 -25.75 17.24
C MET A 545 -2.74 -27.11 17.89
N VAL A 546 -3.80 -27.25 18.68
CA VAL A 546 -4.23 -28.57 19.16
C VAL A 546 -4.82 -29.29 17.97
N ASP A 547 -4.17 -30.36 17.50
CA ASP A 547 -4.69 -31.23 16.43
C ASP A 547 -5.88 -32.05 16.96
N ASP A 548 -7.02 -31.37 17.12
CA ASP A 548 -8.30 -32.00 17.38
C ASP A 548 -9.10 -32.03 16.09
N SER A 549 -8.79 -33.02 15.25
CA SER A 549 -9.41 -33.25 13.93
C SER A 549 -10.95 -33.38 13.92
N ARG A 550 -11.59 -33.39 15.09
CA ARG A 550 -13.05 -33.35 15.25
C ARG A 550 -13.63 -31.96 15.00
N PHE A 551 -12.87 -30.89 15.22
CA PHE A 551 -13.36 -29.51 15.12
C PHE A 551 -12.93 -28.84 13.83
N GLN A 552 -13.81 -27.99 13.31
CA GLN A 552 -13.41 -26.96 12.35
C GLN A 552 -12.92 -25.74 13.12
N GLN A 553 -11.98 -25.00 12.53
CA GLN A 553 -11.36 -23.85 13.19
C GLN A 553 -10.97 -22.73 12.24
N ILE A 554 -10.92 -21.53 12.82
CA ILE A 554 -10.53 -20.26 12.21
C ILE A 554 -9.41 -19.68 13.06
N ASP A 555 -8.29 -19.32 12.45
CA ASP A 555 -7.16 -18.73 13.14
C ASP A 555 -7.29 -17.20 13.27
N SER A 556 -7.27 -16.69 14.49
CA SER A 556 -7.17 -15.26 14.82
C SER A 556 -5.98 -14.97 15.73
N ARG A 557 -5.10 -15.96 15.96
CA ARG A 557 -3.89 -15.80 16.78
C ARG A 557 -2.93 -14.87 16.05
N ASN A 558 -2.30 -13.94 16.78
CA ASN A 558 -1.39 -12.93 16.20
C ASN A 558 -2.04 -12.04 15.10
N LEU A 559 -3.39 -11.97 15.04
CA LEU A 559 -4.14 -11.19 14.06
C LEU A 559 -4.96 -10.05 14.70
N TYR A 560 -4.59 -9.65 15.93
CA TYR A 560 -5.23 -8.59 16.70
C TYR A 560 -4.49 -7.27 16.49
N ILE A 561 -4.88 -6.54 15.43
CA ILE A 561 -4.14 -5.35 14.96
C ILE A 561 -4.23 -4.15 15.90
N ASN A 562 -5.13 -4.21 16.88
CA ASN A 562 -5.28 -3.26 17.98
C ASN A 562 -4.13 -3.29 19.01
N HIS A 563 -3.32 -4.35 19.00
CA HIS A 563 -2.14 -4.47 19.84
C HIS A 563 -0.81 -4.27 19.10
N MET A 564 -0.85 -4.25 17.78
CA MET A 564 0.33 -4.24 16.92
C MET A 564 0.74 -2.83 16.54
N ASP A 565 2.06 -2.64 16.42
CA ASP A 565 2.61 -1.48 15.75
C ASP A 565 2.32 -1.51 14.25
N ALA A 566 2.27 -0.34 13.61
CA ALA A 566 1.88 -0.24 12.21
C ALA A 566 2.87 -0.93 11.26
N GLU A 567 4.16 -0.75 11.48
CA GLU A 567 5.23 -1.41 10.70
C GLU A 567 5.36 -2.88 11.05
N GLU A 568 5.25 -3.24 12.34
CA GLU A 568 5.25 -4.63 12.80
C GLU A 568 4.13 -5.44 12.15
N SER A 569 2.91 -4.91 12.14
CA SER A 569 1.71 -5.66 11.74
C SER A 569 1.86 -6.30 10.36
N VAL A 570 2.49 -5.60 9.42
CA VAL A 570 2.71 -6.09 8.06
C VAL A 570 3.72 -7.23 8.04
N VAL A 571 4.83 -7.11 8.79
CA VAL A 571 5.87 -8.14 8.90
C VAL A 571 5.31 -9.39 9.57
N SER A 572 4.69 -9.23 10.74
CA SER A 572 4.16 -10.33 11.52
C SER A 572 3.08 -11.10 10.77
N ILE A 573 2.15 -10.40 10.12
CA ILE A 573 1.07 -11.03 9.37
C ILE A 573 1.62 -11.73 8.13
N PHE A 574 2.56 -11.10 7.42
CA PHE A 574 3.18 -11.71 6.24
C PHE A 574 3.95 -12.98 6.59
N ASN A 575 4.58 -13.05 7.76
CA ASN A 575 5.36 -14.21 8.18
C ASN A 575 4.51 -15.31 8.80
N HIS A 576 3.33 -14.96 9.33
CA HIS A 576 2.42 -15.89 9.98
C HIS A 576 1.93 -16.99 9.03
N GLU A 577 2.08 -18.25 9.45
CA GLU A 577 1.49 -19.41 8.78
C GLU A 577 0.07 -19.61 9.33
N ILE A 578 -0.94 -19.22 8.55
CA ILE A 578 -2.34 -19.27 8.95
C ILE A 578 -2.72 -20.73 9.27
N CYS A 579 -3.34 -20.96 10.42
CA CYS A 579 -3.66 -22.29 10.92
C CYS A 579 -2.45 -23.23 11.11
N ASP A 580 -1.21 -22.72 11.18
CA ASP A 580 0.02 -23.52 11.20
C ASP A 580 0.09 -24.48 9.98
N THR A 581 -0.57 -24.13 8.85
CA THR A 581 -0.57 -24.87 7.59
C THR A 581 -0.33 -23.98 6.38
N LYS A 582 0.18 -24.57 5.30
CA LYS A 582 0.39 -23.83 4.03
C LYS A 582 -0.89 -23.46 3.31
N ALA A 583 -1.97 -24.18 3.55
CA ALA A 583 -3.26 -23.98 2.92
C ALA A 583 -4.37 -24.59 3.78
N GLY A 584 -5.61 -24.18 3.51
CA GLY A 584 -6.77 -24.64 4.24
C GLY A 584 -7.21 -26.06 3.86
N ASP A 585 -7.97 -26.67 4.74
CA ASP A 585 -8.62 -27.96 4.54
C ASP A 585 -10.03 -27.96 5.16
N LYS A 586 -10.64 -29.14 5.32
CA LYS A 586 -11.99 -29.26 5.89
C LYS A 586 -12.10 -28.82 7.35
N ASN A 587 -11.00 -28.87 8.11
CA ASN A 587 -10.91 -28.53 9.52
C ASN A 587 -10.26 -27.16 9.70
N ASN A 588 -9.18 -26.87 8.97
CA ASN A 588 -8.44 -25.60 9.01
C ASN A 588 -8.98 -24.66 7.94
N LEU A 589 -9.96 -23.82 8.29
CA LEU A 589 -10.71 -23.06 7.28
C LEU A 589 -9.93 -21.85 6.75
N GLY A 590 -9.07 -21.27 7.58
CA GLY A 590 -8.38 -20.00 7.31
C GLY A 590 -8.38 -19.11 8.55
N GLY A 591 -8.43 -17.79 8.37
CA GLY A 591 -8.29 -16.86 9.50
C GLY A 591 -9.17 -15.63 9.44
N THR A 592 -9.19 -14.89 10.55
CA THR A 592 -9.87 -13.60 10.66
C THR A 592 -8.92 -12.56 11.24
N LEU A 593 -8.72 -11.47 10.50
CA LEU A 593 -8.04 -10.27 11.00
C LEU A 593 -8.98 -9.49 11.93
N CYS A 594 -8.59 -9.31 13.19
CA CYS A 594 -9.47 -8.77 14.23
C CYS A 594 -9.14 -7.31 14.56
N LEU A 595 -10.11 -6.41 14.33
CA LEU A 595 -10.05 -5.03 14.79
C LEU A 595 -10.95 -4.85 16.01
N TRP A 596 -10.36 -5.01 17.18
CA TRP A 596 -10.95 -4.56 18.45
C TRP A 596 -10.60 -3.10 18.71
N ASN A 597 -11.44 -2.37 19.44
CA ASN A 597 -11.03 -1.10 19.99
C ASN A 597 -11.76 -0.83 21.31
N ASP A 598 -11.25 -1.38 22.40
CA ASP A 598 -11.83 -1.22 23.73
C ASP A 598 -11.73 0.21 24.21
N ARG A 599 -10.73 0.97 23.76
CA ARG A 599 -10.62 2.39 24.08
C ARG A 599 -11.68 3.18 23.33
N ARG A 600 -12.29 4.14 24.02
CA ARG A 600 -13.27 5.06 23.44
C ARG A 600 -12.61 5.90 22.34
N LEU A 601 -13.32 6.10 21.24
CA LEU A 601 -12.94 7.02 20.17
C LEU A 601 -13.76 8.31 20.23
N ASN A 602 -13.24 9.40 19.65
CA ASN A 602 -14.04 10.61 19.43
C ASN A 602 -15.02 10.40 18.27
N ALA A 603 -14.60 9.66 17.24
CA ALA A 603 -15.39 9.32 16.06
C ALA A 603 -15.00 7.94 15.52
N GLY A 604 -15.91 7.26 14.83
CA GLY A 604 -15.68 5.89 14.33
C GLY A 604 -14.53 5.80 13.32
N GLU A 605 -14.31 6.87 12.55
CA GLU A 605 -13.25 7.00 11.55
C GLU A 605 -11.85 6.92 12.18
N GLU A 606 -11.71 7.37 13.44
CA GLU A 606 -10.42 7.31 14.16
C GLU A 606 -9.94 5.86 14.33
N ASN A 607 -10.84 4.88 14.25
CA ASN A 607 -10.47 3.47 14.33
C ASN A 607 -9.52 3.07 13.18
N LEU A 608 -9.66 3.68 12.01
CA LEU A 608 -8.82 3.43 10.84
C LEU A 608 -7.49 4.20 10.89
N THR A 609 -7.41 5.30 11.62
CA THR A 609 -6.18 6.08 11.79
C THR A 609 -5.35 5.61 12.98
N GLN A 610 -6.01 5.12 14.04
CA GLN A 610 -5.35 4.65 15.27
C GLN A 610 -4.96 3.17 15.20
N ASN A 611 -5.32 2.46 14.14
CA ASN A 611 -4.92 1.08 13.89
C ASN A 611 -4.40 0.91 12.45
N PRO A 612 -3.48 -0.03 12.18
CA PRO A 612 -2.92 -0.25 10.86
C PRO A 612 -3.85 -1.09 9.95
N VAL A 613 -5.14 -0.73 9.90
CA VAL A 613 -6.20 -1.57 9.30
C VAL A 613 -5.89 -1.97 7.87
N TYR A 614 -5.65 -1.01 6.98
CA TYR A 614 -5.42 -1.31 5.57
C TYR A 614 -4.08 -2.00 5.31
N PRO A 615 -2.92 -1.52 5.78
CA PRO A 615 -1.67 -2.25 5.58
C PRO A 615 -1.72 -3.70 6.09
N ALA A 616 -2.32 -3.93 7.27
CA ALA A 616 -2.52 -5.28 7.81
C ALA A 616 -3.46 -6.13 6.94
N MET A 617 -4.56 -5.55 6.45
CA MET A 617 -5.50 -6.24 5.56
C MET A 617 -4.85 -6.71 4.25
N LEU A 618 -3.90 -5.94 3.70
CA LEU A 618 -3.16 -6.33 2.51
C LEU A 618 -2.19 -7.49 2.79
N ALA A 619 -1.42 -7.43 3.88
CA ALA A 619 -0.57 -8.54 4.29
C ALA A 619 -1.38 -9.83 4.55
N PHE A 620 -2.54 -9.68 5.20
CA PHE A 620 -3.43 -10.78 5.50
C PHE A 620 -4.07 -11.39 4.24
N ALA A 621 -4.50 -10.55 3.29
CA ALA A 621 -5.03 -11.01 2.02
C ALA A 621 -3.98 -11.78 1.20
N GLU A 622 -2.72 -11.32 1.19
CA GLU A 622 -1.61 -12.02 0.55
C GLU A 622 -1.47 -13.44 1.13
N ARG A 623 -1.40 -13.58 2.46
CA ARG A 623 -1.20 -14.89 3.10
C ARG A 623 -2.38 -15.82 2.97
N THR A 624 -3.59 -15.32 3.13
CA THR A 624 -4.79 -16.16 3.04
C THR A 624 -5.15 -16.55 1.61
N TRP A 625 -4.69 -15.79 0.61
CA TRP A 625 -4.87 -16.14 -0.80
C TRP A 625 -3.74 -17.01 -1.35
N GLN A 626 -2.49 -16.60 -1.17
CA GLN A 626 -1.33 -17.32 -1.69
C GLN A 626 -1.06 -18.61 -0.89
N GLY A 627 -1.33 -18.58 0.42
CA GLY A 627 -0.92 -19.62 1.36
C GLY A 627 0.51 -19.41 1.88
N GLY A 628 0.99 -20.40 2.62
CA GLY A 628 2.31 -20.42 3.23
C GLY A 628 2.44 -19.45 4.41
N GLY A 629 3.64 -18.90 4.55
CA GLY A 629 4.16 -18.30 5.77
C GLY A 629 5.59 -18.80 5.96
N TYR A 630 6.32 -18.24 6.92
CA TYR A 630 7.71 -18.62 7.18
C TYR A 630 7.92 -19.26 8.55
N ASP A 631 6.86 -19.32 9.38
CA ASP A 631 6.84 -19.88 10.75
C ASP A 631 8.20 -19.75 11.43
N THR A 632 8.68 -18.51 11.49
CA THR A 632 9.94 -18.26 12.16
C THR A 632 9.63 -18.22 13.65
N ASP A 633 10.54 -18.77 14.48
CA ASP A 633 10.49 -18.59 15.93
C ASP A 633 10.37 -17.09 16.34
N ASN A 634 10.51 -16.16 15.38
CA ASN A 634 10.40 -14.72 15.49
C ASN A 634 9.74 -14.08 14.25
N ASN A 635 8.41 -14.17 14.13
CA ASN A 635 7.64 -13.61 13.01
C ASN A 635 7.72 -12.08 12.87
N VAL A 636 8.35 -11.34 13.78
CA VAL A 636 8.41 -9.86 13.77
C VAL A 636 9.75 -9.31 13.24
N SER A 637 10.63 -10.15 12.69
CA SER A 637 12.00 -9.78 12.30
C SER A 637 12.22 -9.78 10.79
N LEU A 638 13.07 -8.86 10.32
CA LEU A 638 13.60 -8.81 8.95
C LEU A 638 15.15 -8.92 8.93
N SER A 639 15.74 -9.46 10.00
CA SER A 639 17.18 -9.29 10.27
C SER A 639 18.09 -10.14 9.38
N ASP A 640 17.65 -11.32 8.90
CA ASP A 640 18.43 -12.13 7.96
C ASP A 640 18.12 -11.73 6.50
N THR A 641 18.92 -10.81 5.94
CA THR A 641 18.75 -10.33 4.55
C THR A 641 18.99 -11.40 3.48
N ASN A 642 19.64 -12.50 3.84
CA ASN A 642 19.94 -13.59 2.92
C ASN A 642 18.83 -14.64 2.89
N SER A 643 17.97 -14.68 3.93
CA SER A 643 16.84 -15.59 4.04
C SER A 643 15.87 -15.47 2.86
N GLN A 644 15.14 -16.56 2.62
CA GLN A 644 14.05 -16.58 1.65
C GLN A 644 12.90 -15.68 2.09
N GLU A 645 12.60 -15.65 3.38
CA GLU A 645 11.60 -14.80 4.03
C GLU A 645 11.82 -13.32 3.71
N TYR A 646 13.02 -12.80 3.99
CA TYR A 646 13.34 -11.38 3.72
C TYR A 646 13.19 -11.03 2.24
N LYS A 647 13.67 -11.89 1.33
CA LYS A 647 13.55 -11.67 -0.12
C LYS A 647 12.09 -11.67 -0.57
N ALA A 648 11.29 -12.58 -0.04
CA ALA A 648 9.85 -12.64 -0.32
C ALA A 648 9.12 -11.43 0.25
N PHE A 649 9.41 -11.05 1.49
CA PHE A 649 8.86 -9.86 2.13
C PHE A 649 9.23 -8.60 1.36
N SER A 650 10.49 -8.40 0.98
CA SER A 650 10.91 -7.22 0.20
C SER A 650 10.19 -7.14 -1.17
N THR A 651 9.93 -8.29 -1.80
CA THR A 651 9.18 -8.36 -3.06
C THR A 651 7.71 -8.02 -2.86
N PHE A 652 7.10 -8.53 -1.79
CA PHE A 652 5.74 -8.18 -1.38
C PHE A 652 5.62 -6.70 -1.00
N GLU A 653 6.56 -6.18 -0.23
CA GLU A 653 6.57 -4.79 0.23
C GLU A 653 6.65 -3.81 -0.94
N ASN A 654 7.41 -4.14 -1.99
CA ASN A 654 7.40 -3.34 -3.23
C ASN A 654 5.98 -3.26 -3.83
N ARG A 655 5.26 -4.39 -3.90
CA ARG A 655 3.87 -4.40 -4.37
C ARG A 655 2.93 -3.65 -3.43
N LEU A 656 3.11 -3.80 -2.12
CA LEU A 656 2.33 -3.11 -1.10
C LEU A 656 2.42 -1.59 -1.26
N ILE A 657 3.63 -1.07 -1.49
CA ILE A 657 3.87 0.37 -1.67
C ILE A 657 3.29 0.89 -3.00
N ASP A 658 3.36 0.12 -4.08
CA ASP A 658 2.71 0.47 -5.34
C ASP A 658 1.18 0.53 -5.16
N ILE A 659 0.58 -0.50 -4.56
CA ILE A 659 -0.86 -0.54 -4.27
C ILE A 659 -1.26 0.62 -3.34
N LYS A 660 -0.45 0.96 -2.33
CA LYS A 660 -0.68 2.13 -1.46
C LYS A 660 -0.80 3.40 -2.29
N LYS A 661 0.15 3.66 -3.19
CA LYS A 661 0.17 4.86 -4.03
C LYS A 661 -1.01 4.92 -5.00
N GLU A 662 -1.37 3.77 -5.59
CA GLU A 662 -2.40 3.70 -6.64
C GLU A 662 -3.82 3.74 -6.08
N PHE A 663 -4.08 3.08 -4.94
CA PHE A 663 -5.44 2.81 -4.45
C PHE A 663 -5.76 3.38 -3.07
N PHE A 664 -4.77 3.82 -2.29
CA PHE A 664 -4.96 4.26 -0.91
C PHE A 664 -4.52 5.71 -0.65
N SER A 665 -4.29 6.52 -1.68
CA SER A 665 -3.82 7.91 -1.51
C SER A 665 -4.77 8.83 -0.73
N GLN A 666 -6.06 8.47 -0.62
CA GLN A 666 -7.08 9.21 0.13
C GLN A 666 -7.54 8.47 1.41
N LEU A 667 -6.86 7.37 1.78
CA LEU A 667 -7.23 6.52 2.92
C LEU A 667 -6.09 6.47 3.95
N PRO A 668 -6.38 6.36 5.26
CA PRO A 668 -5.36 6.18 6.28
C PRO A 668 -4.53 4.92 6.02
N PHE A 669 -3.23 5.08 5.74
CA PHE A 669 -2.32 3.96 5.45
C PHE A 669 -0.97 4.16 6.16
N PRO A 670 -0.92 3.90 7.48
CA PRO A 670 0.26 4.15 8.31
C PRO A 670 1.34 3.08 8.09
N TYR A 671 2.02 3.13 6.95
CA TYR A 671 3.11 2.20 6.63
C TYR A 671 4.09 2.83 5.65
N VAL A 672 5.38 2.63 5.85
CA VAL A 672 6.43 2.97 4.89
C VAL A 672 7.32 1.78 4.59
N LYS A 673 8.02 1.84 3.46
CA LYS A 673 8.98 0.81 3.11
C LYS A 673 10.08 0.73 4.19
N GLN A 674 10.28 -0.45 4.75
CA GLN A 674 11.19 -0.68 5.87
C GLN A 674 12.23 -1.78 5.65
N SER A 675 12.06 -2.67 4.67
CA SER A 675 13.03 -3.75 4.42
C SER A 675 14.45 -3.23 4.18
N ASN A 676 14.60 -2.03 3.62
CA ASN A 676 15.89 -1.40 3.31
C ASN A 676 16.47 -0.54 4.43
N ILE A 677 15.91 -0.58 5.64
CA ILE A 677 16.39 0.20 6.79
C ILE A 677 17.25 -0.69 7.67
N HIS A 678 18.54 -0.39 7.73
CA HIS A 678 19.54 -1.14 8.50
C HIS A 678 19.85 -0.46 9.84
N TRP A 679 19.98 -1.26 10.89
CA TRP A 679 20.45 -0.85 12.21
C TRP A 679 21.55 -1.78 12.72
N GLN A 680 22.52 -1.20 13.42
CA GLN A 680 23.48 -1.92 14.25
C GLN A 680 23.03 -1.82 15.72
N LEU A 681 22.64 -2.94 16.33
CA LEU A 681 22.32 -3.01 17.76
C LEU A 681 23.54 -3.27 18.60
N ILE A 682 23.68 -2.52 19.70
CA ILE A 682 24.86 -2.52 20.56
C ILE A 682 24.42 -2.64 22.01
N GLY A 683 24.83 -3.73 22.66
CA GLY A 683 24.45 -4.05 24.03
C GLY A 683 24.58 -5.57 24.31
N PRO A 684 24.09 -6.04 25.46
CA PRO A 684 23.44 -5.26 26.51
C PRO A 684 24.45 -4.51 27.38
N TYR A 685 24.08 -3.31 27.84
CA TYR A 685 24.77 -2.57 28.89
C TYR A 685 24.01 -2.68 30.22
N ASP A 686 24.68 -3.05 31.31
CA ASP A 686 24.05 -3.18 32.63
C ASP A 686 23.73 -1.80 33.25
N ASN A 687 22.44 -1.49 33.33
CA ASN A 687 21.94 -0.25 33.89
C ASN A 687 21.61 -0.32 35.39
N GLY A 688 21.63 -1.51 35.99
CA GLY A 688 21.33 -1.69 37.42
C GLY A 688 19.93 -1.21 37.84
N GLY A 689 18.99 -1.01 36.90
CA GLY A 689 17.67 -0.44 37.14
C GLY A 689 17.58 1.08 36.94
N ASP A 690 18.71 1.78 36.80
CA ASP A 690 18.74 3.20 36.46
C ASP A 690 18.60 3.40 34.94
N LEU A 691 17.39 3.69 34.49
CA LEU A 691 17.08 3.89 33.06
C LEU A 691 17.77 5.13 32.45
N SER A 692 18.21 6.07 33.30
CA SER A 692 18.88 7.29 32.86
C SER A 692 20.38 7.09 32.62
N LYS A 693 20.97 6.02 33.17
CA LYS A 693 22.41 5.74 33.13
C LYS A 693 22.98 5.83 31.71
N SER A 694 24.06 6.58 31.56
CA SER A 694 24.74 6.81 30.28
C SER A 694 25.83 5.76 30.04
N PHE A 695 26.06 5.41 28.78
CA PHE A 695 27.10 4.45 28.37
C PHE A 695 27.92 4.99 27.21
N ALA A 696 28.97 4.23 26.85
CA ALA A 696 29.93 4.62 25.83
C ALA A 696 29.33 5.12 24.50
N PRO A 697 28.24 4.52 23.93
CA PRO A 697 27.66 4.97 22.67
C PRO A 697 27.08 6.39 22.67
N GLU A 698 26.74 6.95 23.84
CA GLU A 698 26.24 8.33 23.95
C GLU A 698 27.36 9.37 23.76
N ARG A 699 28.63 8.96 23.78
CA ARG A 699 29.78 9.85 23.60
C ARG A 699 30.06 10.07 22.11
N GLY A 700 30.32 11.31 21.71
CA GLY A 700 30.50 11.68 20.29
C GLY A 700 31.70 11.04 19.59
N ASP A 701 32.68 10.56 20.35
CA ASP A 701 33.89 9.88 19.88
C ASP A 701 33.75 8.35 19.76
N PHE A 702 32.58 7.78 20.06
CA PHE A 702 32.35 6.35 19.99
C PHE A 702 32.42 5.83 18.54
N ASN A 703 33.22 4.78 18.30
CA ASN A 703 33.41 4.19 16.99
C ASN A 703 32.48 2.98 16.77
N PHE A 704 31.31 3.24 16.18
CA PHE A 704 30.30 2.24 15.85
C PHE A 704 30.81 1.16 14.90
N GLU A 705 31.58 1.53 13.87
CA GLU A 705 32.10 0.61 12.84
C GLU A 705 33.12 -0.41 13.38
N LYS A 706 33.79 -0.11 14.50
CA LYS A 706 34.77 -1.02 15.15
C LYS A 706 34.20 -1.79 16.35
N THR A 707 32.90 -1.68 16.60
CA THR A 707 32.26 -2.33 17.75
C THR A 707 32.10 -3.82 17.49
N LYS A 708 32.81 -4.66 18.24
CA LYS A 708 32.84 -6.13 18.05
C LYS A 708 31.57 -6.85 18.51
N ASN A 709 30.81 -6.27 19.44
CA ASN A 709 29.62 -6.88 20.06
C ASN A 709 28.35 -6.20 19.55
N SER A 710 28.15 -6.20 18.23
CA SER A 710 26.94 -5.67 17.62
C SER A 710 26.20 -6.70 16.79
N VAL A 711 24.89 -6.54 16.68
CA VAL A 711 24.01 -7.37 15.83
C VAL A 711 23.36 -6.47 14.80
N ASP A 712 23.44 -6.84 13.53
CA ASP A 712 22.75 -6.15 12.46
C ASP A 712 21.29 -6.60 12.40
N VAL A 713 20.38 -5.63 12.29
CA VAL A 713 18.93 -5.87 12.19
C VAL A 713 18.32 -4.92 11.17
N ASN A 714 17.21 -5.32 10.56
CA ASN A 714 16.49 -4.46 9.61
C ASN A 714 15.05 -4.20 10.05
N GLY A 715 14.55 -3.04 9.65
CA GLY A 715 13.18 -2.61 9.91
C GLY A 715 13.10 -1.15 10.35
N ALA A 716 11.92 -0.56 10.14
CA ALA A 716 11.57 0.76 10.66
C ALA A 716 11.25 0.65 12.14
N THR A 717 10.50 -0.39 12.50
CA THR A 717 10.20 -0.80 13.87
C THR A 717 11.05 -2.01 14.25
N ILE A 718 11.77 -1.90 15.36
CA ILE A 718 12.58 -2.97 15.94
C ILE A 718 12.01 -3.34 17.30
N ILE A 719 11.54 -4.59 17.42
CA ILE A 719 10.97 -5.14 18.65
C ILE A 719 12.02 -5.96 19.39
N LEU A 720 12.73 -5.32 20.34
CA LEU A 720 13.76 -5.96 21.15
C LEU A 720 13.19 -7.12 21.97
N ARG A 721 12.02 -6.91 22.58
CA ARG A 721 11.22 -7.94 23.24
C ARG A 721 9.75 -7.68 22.97
N HIS A 722 9.09 -8.66 22.37
CA HIS A 722 7.66 -8.60 22.13
C HIS A 722 6.88 -8.75 23.45
N PHE A 723 5.69 -8.15 23.55
CA PHE A 723 4.97 -8.12 24.83
C PHE A 723 4.34 -9.47 25.23
N TRP A 724 4.00 -10.31 24.24
CA TRP A 724 3.59 -11.72 24.44
C TRP A 724 4.76 -12.70 24.65
N ASP A 725 6.00 -12.23 24.77
CA ASP A 725 7.16 -13.08 25.07
C ASP A 725 6.93 -13.96 26.33
N PRO A 726 7.20 -15.28 26.27
CA PRO A 726 7.92 -16.01 25.21
C PRO A 726 7.05 -16.59 24.08
N ALA A 727 5.72 -16.38 24.09
CA ALA A 727 4.83 -16.94 23.07
C ALA A 727 5.05 -16.32 21.68
N VAL A 728 5.42 -15.03 21.64
CA VAL A 728 5.94 -14.35 20.45
C VAL A 728 7.28 -13.74 20.85
N LYS A 729 8.37 -14.10 20.17
CA LYS A 729 9.71 -13.59 20.48
C LYS A 729 9.94 -12.22 19.82
N GLY A 730 10.80 -11.42 20.43
CA GLY A 730 11.41 -10.27 19.76
C GLY A 730 12.75 -10.67 19.12
N ILE A 731 13.50 -9.68 18.63
CA ILE A 731 14.80 -9.89 17.99
C ILE A 731 15.94 -10.29 18.95
N LEU A 732 15.77 -10.10 20.26
CA LEU A 732 16.75 -10.57 21.24
C LEU A 732 16.42 -12.01 21.66
N ASP A 733 17.37 -12.93 21.47
CA ASP A 733 17.20 -14.34 21.88
C ASP A 733 17.04 -14.50 23.40
N ASN A 734 17.74 -13.66 24.17
CA ASN A 734 17.80 -13.72 25.63
C ASN A 734 17.66 -12.33 26.25
N PRO A 735 16.47 -11.70 26.22
CA PRO A 735 16.27 -10.36 26.75
C PRO A 735 16.51 -10.34 28.26
N LYS A 736 17.26 -9.35 28.76
CA LYS A 736 17.58 -9.20 30.19
C LYS A 736 17.02 -7.91 30.79
N LYS A 737 16.44 -8.02 31.99
CA LYS A 737 16.05 -6.86 32.81
C LYS A 737 17.28 -6.05 33.22
N ASN A 738 17.09 -4.79 33.62
CA ASN A 738 18.17 -3.87 33.99
C ASN A 738 19.25 -3.70 32.90
N THR A 739 18.84 -3.64 31.63
CA THR A 739 19.79 -3.47 30.52
C THR A 739 19.42 -2.33 29.60
N THR A 740 20.42 -1.81 28.89
CA THR A 740 20.26 -0.83 27.83
C THR A 740 20.84 -1.36 26.53
N TYR A 741 20.06 -1.25 25.45
CA TYR A 741 20.56 -1.40 24.10
C TYR A 741 20.59 -0.04 23.40
N TYR A 742 21.56 0.11 22.51
CA TYR A 742 21.61 1.21 21.55
C TYR A 742 21.38 0.66 20.15
N ALA A 743 20.76 1.46 19.28
CA ALA A 743 20.67 1.17 17.85
C ALA A 743 21.31 2.31 17.07
N TYR A 744 22.22 1.99 16.16
CA TYR A 744 22.91 2.95 15.31
C TYR A 744 22.55 2.73 13.85
N SER A 745 22.28 3.81 13.13
CA SER A 745 22.09 3.79 11.69
C SER A 745 22.69 5.04 11.04
N LYS A 746 22.86 4.98 9.71
CA LYS A 746 23.33 6.10 8.89
C LYS A 746 22.31 6.40 7.81
N TYR A 747 22.05 7.68 7.60
CA TYR A 747 21.19 8.15 6.51
C TYR A 747 21.91 9.16 5.63
N TRP A 748 21.93 8.93 4.32
CA TRP A 748 22.54 9.86 3.38
C TRP A 748 21.56 10.95 2.97
N SER A 749 21.99 12.21 3.01
CA SER A 749 21.26 13.32 2.42
C SER A 749 22.10 14.03 1.36
N ASP A 750 21.56 14.31 0.18
CA ASP A 750 22.32 14.99 -0.88
C ASP A 750 22.54 16.48 -0.62
N ILE A 751 21.81 17.05 0.35
CA ILE A 751 21.85 18.46 0.71
C ILE A 751 21.69 18.66 2.22
N ASP A 752 22.01 19.85 2.70
CA ASP A 752 21.54 20.31 4.01
C ASP A 752 20.02 20.59 3.92
N THR A 753 19.21 19.97 4.79
CA THR A 753 17.75 20.11 4.76
C THR A 753 17.11 19.75 6.09
N THR A 754 15.83 20.08 6.26
CA THR A 754 14.96 19.43 7.24
C THR A 754 14.29 18.21 6.62
N ALA A 755 14.03 17.19 7.43
CA ALA A 755 13.24 16.02 7.07
C ALA A 755 12.21 15.71 8.17
N LEU A 756 11.17 14.97 7.81
CA LEU A 756 10.18 14.45 8.75
C LEU A 756 10.56 13.03 9.15
N MET A 757 10.41 12.72 10.43
CA MET A 757 10.75 11.40 10.97
C MET A 757 9.64 10.90 11.89
N TRP A 758 9.13 9.70 11.61
CA TRP A 758 8.36 8.95 12.58
C TRP A 758 9.31 8.38 13.62
N ILE A 759 9.01 8.67 14.89
CA ILE A 759 9.79 8.24 16.04
C ILE A 759 8.80 7.69 17.06
N GLY A 760 8.98 6.44 17.46
CA GLY A 760 8.16 5.74 18.45
C GLY A 760 9.03 4.90 19.38
N PHE A 761 8.60 4.71 20.61
CA PHE A 761 9.31 3.88 21.60
C PHE A 761 8.39 2.93 22.36
N TYR A 762 7.11 2.96 21.99
CA TYR A 762 6.04 2.22 22.61
C TYR A 762 4.83 2.35 21.68
N ASP A 763 4.28 1.24 21.21
CA ASP A 763 2.97 1.23 20.58
C ASP A 763 1.89 1.06 21.66
N PHE A 764 1.12 2.11 21.90
CA PHE A 764 0.00 2.12 22.83
C PHE A 764 -1.13 1.27 22.26
N SER A 765 -1.37 0.14 22.92
CA SER A 765 -2.49 -0.75 22.60
C SER A 765 -3.82 0.01 22.70
N ARG A 766 -4.69 -0.22 21.72
CA ARG A 766 -6.04 0.35 21.67
C ARG A 766 -7.02 -0.42 22.56
N SER A 767 -6.60 -1.55 23.12
CA SER A 767 -7.41 -2.38 24.02
C SER A 767 -7.02 -2.28 25.49
N THR A 768 -6.14 -1.35 25.86
CA THR A 768 -5.70 -1.23 27.23
C THR A 768 -5.77 0.19 27.79
N ALA A 769 -6.04 0.29 29.09
CA ALA A 769 -6.02 1.52 29.86
C ALA A 769 -4.57 1.94 30.20
N THR A 770 -3.71 2.03 29.19
CA THR A 770 -2.32 2.49 29.37
C THR A 770 -2.28 3.99 29.67
N ALA A 771 -1.45 4.39 30.63
CA ALA A 771 -1.19 5.79 30.98
C ALA A 771 -0.30 6.46 29.92
N THR A 772 -0.51 7.75 29.70
CA THR A 772 0.28 8.52 28.72
C THR A 772 1.70 8.78 29.23
N PRO A 773 2.68 9.01 28.34
CA PRO A 773 4.03 9.40 28.75
C PRO A 773 4.03 10.68 29.58
N LYS A 774 4.97 10.79 30.52
CA LYS A 774 5.21 12.03 31.28
C LYS A 774 5.70 13.15 30.36
N GLU A 775 5.57 14.38 30.82
CA GLU A 775 6.09 15.55 30.10
C GLU A 775 7.59 15.39 29.85
N ASN A 776 8.05 15.81 28.66
CA ASN A 776 9.46 15.74 28.25
C ASN A 776 10.05 14.32 28.21
N THR A 777 9.22 13.25 28.08
CA THR A 777 9.70 11.88 27.82
C THR A 777 9.06 11.26 26.58
N TRP A 778 9.78 10.38 25.89
CA TRP A 778 9.23 9.64 24.75
C TRP A 778 8.29 8.49 25.17
N ASN A 779 8.62 7.87 26.31
CA ASN A 779 7.88 6.80 26.95
C ASN A 779 8.25 6.78 28.45
N ASN A 780 7.75 5.77 29.18
CA ASN A 780 8.07 5.58 30.60
C ASN A 780 9.42 4.87 30.85
N LEU A 781 10.21 4.64 29.81
CA LEU A 781 11.51 3.97 29.91
C LEU A 781 12.70 4.93 29.80
N GLN A 782 12.52 6.25 29.68
CA GLN A 782 13.64 7.19 29.44
C GLN A 782 14.39 6.93 28.11
N SER A 783 13.70 6.39 27.11
CA SER A 783 14.25 6.21 25.76
C SER A 783 14.62 7.56 25.11
N ARG A 784 15.65 7.55 24.26
CA ARG A 784 16.18 8.76 23.59
C ARG A 784 16.61 8.46 22.16
N ILE A 785 16.63 9.50 21.34
CA ILE A 785 17.14 9.46 19.97
C ILE A 785 17.99 10.70 19.68
N TRP A 786 19.06 10.51 18.91
CA TRP A 786 19.92 11.56 18.41
C TRP A 786 20.02 11.51 16.89
N VAL A 787 20.05 12.68 16.26
CA VAL A 787 20.44 12.85 14.85
C VAL A 787 21.63 13.81 14.81
N ASN A 788 22.76 13.37 14.27
CA ASN A 788 24.02 14.14 14.26
C ASN A 788 24.42 14.64 15.66
N ASP A 789 24.36 13.75 16.64
CA ASP A 789 24.72 14.01 18.05
C ASP A 789 23.83 15.04 18.76
N ARG A 790 22.74 15.50 18.12
CA ARG A 790 21.70 16.33 18.72
C ARG A 790 20.52 15.48 19.15
N ILE A 791 20.11 15.63 20.42
CA ILE A 791 18.92 14.96 20.95
C ILE A 791 17.69 15.49 20.22
N ILE A 792 16.82 14.58 19.78
CA ILE A 792 15.48 14.93 19.30
C ILE A 792 14.53 14.91 20.49
N ALA A 793 13.92 16.06 20.76
CA ALA A 793 12.98 16.23 21.86
C ALA A 793 11.72 15.36 21.64
N PRO A 794 11.14 14.78 22.71
CA PRO A 794 9.83 14.15 22.66
C PRO A 794 8.75 15.13 22.18
N PRO A 795 7.61 14.63 21.66
CA PRO A 795 6.49 15.50 21.33
C PRO A 795 5.92 16.16 22.61
N HIS A 796 5.30 17.33 22.43
CA HIS A 796 4.48 17.94 23.47
C HIS A 796 3.15 17.18 23.55
N TRP A 797 3.12 16.13 24.39
CA TRP A 797 1.92 15.32 24.60
C TRP A 797 0.76 16.18 25.09
N GLN A 798 -0.38 16.12 24.41
CA GLN A 798 -1.58 16.87 24.82
C GLN A 798 -2.07 16.51 26.22
N ARG A 799 -1.78 15.29 26.68
CA ARG A 799 -2.20 14.78 28.00
C ARG A 799 -1.06 14.14 28.76
N ALA A 800 0.10 14.79 28.79
CA ALA A 800 1.29 14.27 29.46
C ALA A 800 1.01 13.80 30.91
N GLY A 801 1.42 12.57 31.24
CA GLY A 801 1.34 11.99 32.60
C GLY A 801 -0.06 11.62 33.08
N GLN A 802 -1.06 11.66 32.20
CA GLN A 802 -2.43 11.24 32.51
C GLN A 802 -2.48 9.75 32.86
N GLU A 803 -3.16 9.43 33.96
CA GLU A 803 -3.44 8.05 34.34
C GLU A 803 -4.25 7.32 33.27
N GLY A 804 -4.00 6.02 33.16
CA GLY A 804 -4.61 5.20 32.12
C GLY A 804 -6.12 5.01 32.32
N ASN A 805 -6.90 5.28 31.27
CA ASN A 805 -8.35 5.13 31.28
C ASN A 805 -8.87 4.82 29.86
N SER A 806 -9.56 3.69 29.68
CA SER A 806 -10.12 3.29 28.39
C SER A 806 -11.27 4.18 27.90
N GLU A 807 -11.90 4.98 28.76
CA GLU A 807 -12.94 5.94 28.37
C GLU A 807 -12.38 7.27 27.85
N ILE A 808 -11.06 7.40 27.79
CA ILE A 808 -10.37 8.61 27.35
C ILE A 808 -9.70 8.32 25.99
N PRO A 809 -10.17 8.94 24.89
CA PRO A 809 -9.63 8.70 23.56
C PRO A 809 -8.18 9.11 23.42
N TYR A 810 -7.40 8.34 22.67
CA TYR A 810 -6.05 8.76 22.26
C TYR A 810 -6.12 9.91 21.27
N VAL A 811 -5.06 10.74 21.25
CA VAL A 811 -4.94 11.95 20.45
C VAL A 811 -3.57 12.07 19.76
N ASP A 812 -2.48 11.65 20.40
CA ASP A 812 -1.11 11.77 19.84
C ASP A 812 -0.11 10.70 20.29
N GLU A 813 -0.57 9.67 21.01
CA GLU A 813 0.24 8.69 21.72
C GLU A 813 1.09 7.80 20.78
N ASN A 814 0.54 7.32 19.66
CA ASN A 814 1.31 6.56 18.66
C ASN A 814 1.81 7.44 17.52
N TYR A 815 3.02 7.13 17.03
CA TYR A 815 3.71 7.95 16.03
C TYR A 815 2.96 8.10 14.70
N TYR A 816 2.16 7.11 14.34
CA TYR A 816 1.51 7.03 13.03
C TYR A 816 0.17 7.78 12.93
N PHE A 817 -0.35 8.33 14.02
CA PHE A 817 -1.46 9.29 14.00
C PHE A 817 -1.14 10.64 14.66
N ARG A 818 0.11 10.86 15.09
CA ARG A 818 0.63 12.19 15.45
C ARG A 818 1.44 12.82 14.33
N LYS A 819 1.74 14.11 14.49
CA LYS A 819 2.68 14.81 13.61
C LYS A 819 4.10 14.20 13.73
N PRO A 820 4.79 13.91 12.61
CA PRO A 820 6.18 13.47 12.62
C PRO A 820 7.12 14.53 13.23
N ALA A 821 8.24 14.09 13.78
CA ALA A 821 9.29 14.99 14.28
C ALA A 821 10.03 15.65 13.10
N ILE A 822 10.38 16.93 13.25
CA ILE A 822 11.25 17.64 12.30
C ILE A 822 12.70 17.44 12.74
N VAL A 823 13.55 16.94 11.83
CA VAL A 823 14.96 16.69 12.09
C VAL A 823 15.84 17.39 11.05
N HIS A 824 17.02 17.85 11.48
CA HIS A 824 17.99 18.50 10.59
C HIS A 824 18.99 17.49 10.05
N LEU A 825 19.09 17.44 8.72
CA LEU A 825 20.06 16.64 8.00
C LEU A 825 21.14 17.56 7.40
N LYS A 826 22.39 17.11 7.53
CA LYS A 826 23.51 17.66 6.79
C LYS A 826 23.70 16.88 5.49
N LYS A 827 24.28 17.53 4.49
CA LYS A 827 24.77 16.87 3.28
C LYS A 827 25.76 15.77 3.65
N GLY A 828 25.61 14.61 3.02
CA GLY A 828 26.36 13.40 3.28
C GLY A 828 25.70 12.49 4.32
N TRP A 829 26.53 11.70 5.02
CA TRP A 829 26.06 10.77 6.02
C TRP A 829 25.64 11.47 7.32
N ASN A 830 24.43 11.16 7.76
CA ASN A 830 23.82 11.59 9.02
C ASN A 830 23.80 10.41 9.98
N LYS A 831 24.31 10.61 11.19
CA LYS A 831 24.29 9.60 12.26
C LYS A 831 22.94 9.61 12.94
N ILE A 832 22.35 8.44 13.13
CA ILE A 832 21.14 8.23 13.93
C ILE A 832 21.50 7.26 15.05
N LEU A 833 21.21 7.65 16.29
CA LEU A 833 21.45 6.83 17.47
C LEU A 833 20.17 6.77 18.28
N VAL A 834 19.79 5.57 18.72
CA VAL A 834 18.65 5.31 19.59
C VAL A 834 19.15 4.66 20.87
N LYS A 835 18.60 5.07 22.01
CA LYS A 835 18.76 4.43 23.32
C LYS A 835 17.43 3.81 23.73
N ALA A 836 17.44 2.51 24.00
CA ALA A 836 16.29 1.73 24.44
C ALA A 836 16.63 0.96 25.73
N PRO A 837 16.44 1.58 26.91
CA PRO A 837 16.69 0.93 28.19
C PRO A 837 15.46 0.14 28.68
N ILE A 838 15.67 -0.84 29.54
CA ILE A 838 14.64 -1.56 30.27
C ILE A 838 15.11 -1.83 31.70
N GLY A 839 14.22 -1.65 32.67
CA GLY A 839 14.48 -1.98 34.08
C GLY A 839 13.82 -3.29 34.47
N ARG A 840 12.56 -3.46 34.10
CA ARG A 840 11.73 -4.64 34.37
C ARG A 840 10.79 -4.92 33.20
N PHE A 841 10.38 -6.17 33.04
CA PHE A 841 9.48 -6.59 31.95
C PHE A 841 7.99 -6.41 32.30
N ALA A 842 7.61 -6.57 33.56
CA ALA A 842 6.26 -6.32 34.03
C ALA A 842 6.16 -4.89 34.60
N SER A 843 5.05 -4.22 34.33
CA SER A 843 4.70 -2.92 34.91
C SER A 843 3.93 -3.06 36.23
N ASP A 844 3.72 -4.29 36.71
CA ASP A 844 2.79 -4.71 37.78
C ASP A 844 1.29 -4.51 37.44
N ILE A 845 0.99 -4.01 36.23
CA ILE A 845 -0.36 -3.79 35.71
C ILE A 845 -0.49 -4.59 34.41
N TRP A 846 -1.29 -5.67 34.43
CA TRP A 846 -1.33 -6.64 33.32
C TRP A 846 -1.73 -6.01 31.97
N TYR A 847 -2.57 -4.97 31.98
CA TYR A 847 -3.02 -4.26 30.78
C TYR A 847 -2.03 -3.17 30.31
N ALA A 848 -0.94 -2.89 31.01
CA ALA A 848 0.03 -1.88 30.60
C ALA A 848 1.45 -2.46 30.53
N PRO A 849 1.71 -3.52 29.75
CA PRO A 849 3.01 -4.20 29.76
C PRO A 849 4.14 -3.28 29.29
N ASN A 850 5.37 -3.49 29.78
CA ASN A 850 6.52 -2.77 29.23
C ASN A 850 6.90 -3.37 27.87
N LYS A 851 6.37 -2.79 26.79
CA LYS A 851 6.83 -3.06 25.42
C LYS A 851 8.25 -2.51 25.26
N TRP A 852 9.16 -3.33 24.73
CA TRP A 852 10.55 -2.92 24.50
C TRP A 852 10.83 -2.91 23.00
N MET A 853 10.68 -1.74 22.41
CA MET A 853 10.78 -1.52 20.97
C MET A 853 11.20 -0.08 20.66
N PHE A 854 11.56 0.19 19.42
CA PHE A 854 11.59 1.53 18.87
C PHE A 854 11.18 1.54 17.40
N THR A 855 10.72 2.69 16.94
CA THR A 855 10.47 3.01 15.53
C THR A 855 11.21 4.28 15.20
N ALA A 856 11.95 4.29 14.10
CA ALA A 856 12.71 5.45 13.66
C ALA A 856 12.86 5.44 12.14
N VAL A 857 12.03 6.21 11.44
CA VAL A 857 12.03 6.20 9.96
C VAL A 857 11.69 7.57 9.38
N PHE A 858 12.39 7.94 8.31
CA PHE A 858 12.08 9.18 7.58
C PHE A 858 10.83 8.99 6.73
N VAL A 859 9.95 9.99 6.76
CA VAL A 859 8.68 9.98 6.04
C VAL A 859 8.55 11.22 5.16
N GLN A 860 7.75 11.10 4.11
CA GLN A 860 7.37 12.26 3.30
C GLN A 860 6.13 12.91 3.88
N GLN A 861 5.95 14.21 3.63
CA GLN A 861 4.69 14.87 3.95
C GLN A 861 3.61 14.32 3.03
N GLU A 862 2.59 13.67 3.58
CA GLU A 862 1.50 13.12 2.77
C GLU A 862 0.74 14.27 2.06
N LYS A 863 0.76 14.26 0.72
CA LYS A 863 -0.10 15.11 -0.11
C LYS A 863 -1.54 14.61 0.03
N GLY A 864 -2.28 15.05 1.04
CA GLY A 864 -3.71 14.73 1.12
C GLY A 864 -4.30 14.45 2.49
N SER A 865 -3.53 14.45 3.58
CA SER A 865 -4.10 14.48 4.92
C SER A 865 -4.67 15.88 5.21
N LYS A 866 -5.73 16.25 4.49
CA LYS A 866 -6.75 17.11 5.10
C LYS A 866 -7.12 16.38 6.39
N ASN A 867 -6.94 17.03 7.53
CA ASN A 867 -7.63 16.65 8.75
C ASN A 867 -9.05 16.25 8.34
N MET A 868 -9.49 15.01 8.60
CA MET A 868 -10.86 14.56 8.40
C MET A 868 -11.79 15.25 9.41
N GLN A 869 -11.73 16.58 9.48
CA GLN A 869 -12.82 17.41 9.93
C GLN A 869 -13.55 17.86 8.66
N THR A 870 -14.72 17.24 8.47
CA THR A 870 -15.86 17.73 7.68
C THR A 870 -15.60 17.98 6.18
N SER A 871 -15.94 16.99 5.35
CA SER A 871 -16.68 17.24 4.11
C SER A 871 -17.38 15.96 3.66
N ALA A 872 -18.62 15.79 4.12
CA ALA A 872 -19.59 14.91 3.47
C ALA A 872 -19.96 15.52 2.12
N SER A 873 -19.49 14.93 1.02
CA SER A 873 -20.16 14.95 -0.29
C SER A 873 -19.26 14.29 -1.35
N VAL A 874 -19.51 13.01 -1.66
CA VAL A 874 -19.44 12.54 -3.05
C VAL A 874 -20.63 11.62 -3.26
N THR A 875 -21.51 12.09 -4.12
CA THR A 875 -22.79 11.53 -4.56
C THR A 875 -22.63 10.32 -5.48
N GLU A 876 -23.54 9.35 -5.25
CA GLU A 876 -24.13 8.31 -6.14
C GLU A 876 -23.25 7.33 -6.94
#